data_AF-A0AAX7THP3-F1
#
_entry.id   AF-A0AAX7THP3-F1
#
_cell.length_a   1.000
_cell.length_b   1.000
_cell.length_c   1.000
_cell.angle_alpha   90.00
_cell.angle_beta   90.00
_cell.angle_gamma   90.00
#
_symmetry.space_group_name_H-M   'P 1'
#
loop_
_entity.id
_entity.type
_entity.pdbx_description
1 polymer ?
#
loop_
_entity_poly.entity_id
_entity_poly.type
_entity_poly.pdbx_seq_one_letter_code
_entity_poly.pdbx_strand_id
1 'polypeptide(L)'
;VWRGVWSLELPIFFVVPLPAVKTCKPTEFSCAGRLNQCIPSTWHCDGKADCENGADEVNCGNFLRSLMLLPCSDRPFRCKSGQCVSSSFVCDDDLDCEDGSDEESCPPVTCSSASFQCNNTVCLPHLWACDGDRDCTDGSDEWPETCGTKTPDLVSIHHCSSMEWLCGSGECIHVSWKCDGQADCLDQSDEANCSHATCSPDEFECSDGTCIHGSLQCNHQYDCRDMSDEIGCVNATHCEGPTLFKCRSGECISMEKVCDKKRDCRDWSDEPLRECDSNECLYNNGGCSHICKDLKIGYECLCPPGYSLVDTRRCEDIDECANPDTCSQICINQMGSYKCECEEGYQVDQATKHCKAIGTIAYLFFTNHHEVRKMTLDKSEYTRVIPRLKNVVALDMNIATKEIYWSDISQKKIYRTPMNSAEDSTQHHIVIGNDIDAPEGIALDWVHGNLYWTDSVRGTVSVVTADGSRRKTLFHQDLSKPRAIVVDPQSNFVYWTDWGNPAKIEKAGLNGGDRTALVTDNIVWPNGITLDLLNQRLYWVDSKLHTLSSIDVQGGGRRTLIIDEHKLAHPLGLAVFEEKVFWTDVSNSAILSANRLTGEDIVPLAEHLSSPEDIILFHNLKQPAGRDWCQVFNGGCEFLCLAAPQIGRHPPKYTCVCPDNMTLARDMRTCFHTTTTVPGLTPSTVARPVLRLTSPPFRSTTPQQRIFCSFTENPVLTSCVTSLGIRFHQIAIIALVAVGGVLLWRNYRLKNTNTIHFDNPVYQKTTEEQVHIWRRLDGYSYPKRQVVSLHEEADNPVFAEN
;
A
#
# COMPACT_ATOMS: atom_id res chain seq x y z
N VAL A 1 -43.96 -64.12 1.84
CA VAL A 1 -43.98 -65.26 0.89
C VAL A 1 -42.89 -64.98 -0.13
N TRP A 2 -41.79 -65.74 -0.29
CA TRP A 2 -41.19 -66.90 0.41
C TRP A 2 -39.68 -66.56 0.62
N ARG A 3 -38.93 -67.19 1.55
CA ARG A 3 -37.89 -68.22 1.28
C ARG A 3 -37.34 -68.20 -0.18
N GLY A 4 -36.05 -68.12 -0.48
CA GLY A 4 -34.83 -68.44 0.29
C GLY A 4 -34.28 -69.83 -0.09
N VAL A 5 -32.96 -70.06 0.09
CA VAL A 5 -32.18 -71.33 0.07
C VAL A 5 -31.03 -71.44 -0.97
N TRP A 6 -29.79 -71.37 -0.44
CA TRP A 6 -28.55 -72.14 -0.71
C TRP A 6 -27.88 -72.19 -2.11
N SER A 7 -26.62 -71.71 -2.10
CA SER A 7 -25.37 -72.44 -2.39
C SER A 7 -25.23 -73.34 -3.63
N LEU A 8 -24.24 -72.99 -4.45
CA LEU A 8 -23.44 -73.93 -5.25
C LEU A 8 -21.98 -73.45 -5.27
N GLU A 9 -21.04 -74.31 -4.87
CA GLU A 9 -19.63 -73.97 -4.72
C GLU A 9 -18.83 -74.22 -6.01
N LEU A 10 -17.83 -73.37 -6.28
CA LEU A 10 -16.74 -73.64 -7.22
C LEU A 10 -15.40 -73.23 -6.59
N PRO A 11 -14.32 -74.00 -6.81
CA PRO A 11 -13.09 -73.86 -6.02
C PRO A 11 -12.25 -72.64 -6.44
N ILE A 12 -12.11 -71.68 -5.52
CA ILE A 12 -11.11 -70.61 -5.64
C ILE A 12 -9.76 -71.17 -5.17
N PHE A 13 -8.78 -71.23 -6.07
CA PHE A 13 -7.39 -71.50 -5.69
C PHE A 13 -6.84 -70.32 -4.88
N PHE A 14 -6.59 -70.53 -3.59
CA PHE A 14 -5.83 -69.60 -2.76
C PHE A 14 -4.37 -69.58 -3.22
N VAL A 15 -4.01 -68.61 -4.06
CA VAL A 15 -2.62 -68.24 -4.29
C VAL A 15 -2.12 -67.53 -3.04
N VAL A 16 -1.44 -68.28 -2.16
CA VAL A 16 -0.75 -67.71 -1.00
C VAL A 16 0.37 -66.80 -1.52
N PRO A 17 0.39 -65.49 -1.20
CA PRO A 17 1.51 -64.63 -1.54
C PRO A 17 2.75 -65.09 -0.78
N LEU A 18 3.86 -65.27 -1.49
CA LEU A 18 5.17 -65.42 -0.84
C LEU A 18 5.48 -64.14 -0.05
N PRO A 19 6.04 -64.23 1.18
CA PRO A 19 6.31 -63.05 1.99
C PRO A 19 7.33 -62.14 1.29
N ALA A 20 7.00 -60.86 1.17
CA ALA A 20 7.89 -59.87 0.60
C ALA A 20 9.15 -59.72 1.47
N VAL A 21 10.33 -59.77 0.84
CA VAL A 21 11.60 -59.55 1.52
C VAL A 21 11.68 -58.08 1.93
N LYS A 22 11.60 -57.80 3.24
CA LYS A 22 11.88 -56.47 3.78
C LYS A 22 13.36 -56.14 3.57
N THR A 23 13.63 -55.12 2.76
CA THR A 23 14.89 -54.36 2.78
C THR A 23 14.78 -53.25 3.82
N CYS A 24 15.73 -53.16 4.75
CA CYS A 24 15.79 -52.07 5.73
C CYS A 24 16.12 -50.72 5.06
N LYS A 25 15.84 -49.60 5.72
CA LYS A 25 16.22 -48.26 5.24
C LYS A 25 17.75 -48.05 5.30
N PRO A 26 18.32 -47.04 4.61
CA PRO A 26 19.76 -46.73 4.70
C PRO A 26 20.28 -46.41 6.11
N THR A 27 19.40 -46.04 7.04
CA THR A 27 19.69 -45.72 8.45
C THR A 27 19.40 -46.88 9.41
N GLU A 28 19.19 -48.09 8.88
CA GLU A 28 18.76 -49.26 9.64
C GLU A 28 19.67 -50.47 9.32
N PHE A 29 20.29 -51.05 10.35
CA PHE A 29 21.08 -52.27 10.24
C PHE A 29 20.17 -53.50 10.21
N SER A 30 20.47 -54.46 9.34
CA SER A 30 19.72 -55.72 9.22
C SER A 30 20.37 -56.83 10.05
N CYS A 31 19.69 -57.27 11.12
CA CYS A 31 20.11 -58.44 11.89
C CYS A 31 20.16 -59.69 10.99
N ALA A 32 21.29 -60.41 11.00
CA ALA A 32 21.45 -61.64 10.25
C ALA A 32 20.62 -62.77 10.91
N GLY A 33 19.40 -62.99 10.43
CA GLY A 33 18.45 -63.92 11.04
C GLY A 33 17.39 -64.46 10.08
N ARG A 34 16.50 -65.32 10.59
CA ARG A 34 15.41 -65.95 9.81
C ARG A 34 14.21 -65.03 9.58
N LEU A 35 14.18 -63.90 10.27
CA LEU A 35 13.36 -62.73 9.97
C LEU A 35 14.30 -61.54 9.79
N ASN A 36 14.06 -60.70 8.79
CA ASN A 36 14.80 -59.44 8.60
C ASN A 36 14.35 -58.42 9.66
N GLN A 37 14.88 -58.54 10.88
CA GLN A 37 14.77 -57.52 11.92
C GLN A 37 15.70 -56.36 11.53
N CYS A 38 15.12 -55.16 11.41
CA CYS A 38 15.84 -53.92 11.15
C CYS A 38 15.94 -53.14 12.47
N ILE A 39 17.16 -52.87 12.92
CA ILE A 39 17.44 -52.02 14.10
C ILE A 39 18.07 -50.69 13.63
N PRO A 40 18.04 -49.60 14.43
CA PRO A 40 18.74 -48.37 14.08
C PRO A 40 20.25 -48.63 13.84
N SER A 41 20.87 -47.96 12.88
CA SER A 41 22.32 -48.10 12.64
C SER A 41 23.21 -47.60 13.79
N THR A 42 22.62 -46.95 14.80
CA THR A 42 23.26 -46.56 16.06
C THR A 42 23.27 -47.68 17.11
N TRP A 43 22.51 -48.77 16.92
CA TRP A 43 22.42 -49.93 17.82
C TRP A 43 23.26 -51.10 17.28
N HIS A 44 24.43 -50.80 16.72
CA HIS A 44 25.36 -51.78 16.15
C HIS A 44 26.75 -51.50 16.71
N CYS A 45 27.32 -52.45 17.47
CA CYS A 45 28.47 -52.21 18.36
C CYS A 45 28.19 -51.12 19.43
N ASP A 46 26.99 -51.15 20.04
CA ASP A 46 26.56 -50.25 21.13
C ASP A 46 26.85 -50.84 22.53
N GLY A 47 27.15 -52.14 22.61
CA GLY A 47 27.40 -52.88 23.85
C GLY A 47 26.20 -53.69 24.35
N LYS A 48 25.08 -53.73 23.61
CA LYS A 48 23.89 -54.54 23.90
C LYS A 48 23.52 -55.44 22.71
N ALA A 49 22.85 -56.55 23.01
CA ALA A 49 22.28 -57.44 22.00
C ALA A 49 20.80 -57.10 21.77
N ASP A 50 20.52 -56.23 20.79
CA ASP A 50 19.18 -55.83 20.36
C ASP A 50 18.67 -56.69 19.18
N CYS A 51 19.56 -57.32 18.41
CA CYS A 51 19.26 -58.43 17.51
C CYS A 51 19.00 -59.73 18.28
N GLU A 52 17.97 -60.51 17.91
CA GLU A 52 17.65 -61.82 18.53
C GLU A 52 18.83 -62.82 18.60
N ASN A 53 19.81 -62.67 17.71
CA ASN A 53 21.00 -63.53 17.60
C ASN A 53 22.28 -62.92 18.21
N GLY A 54 22.25 -61.70 18.76
CA GLY A 54 23.47 -60.93 19.11
C GLY A 54 24.36 -60.61 17.90
N ALA A 55 23.74 -60.51 16.70
CA ALA A 55 24.42 -60.35 15.41
C ALA A 55 25.01 -58.95 15.18
N ASP A 56 24.62 -58.00 16.01
CA ASP A 56 24.99 -56.60 16.17
C ASP A 56 26.31 -56.38 16.94
N GLU A 57 26.64 -57.27 17.87
CA GLU A 57 27.83 -57.18 18.72
C GLU A 57 28.98 -58.11 18.28
N VAL A 58 28.72 -59.08 17.41
CA VAL A 58 29.76 -59.98 16.89
C VAL A 58 30.52 -59.35 15.72
N ASN A 59 31.85 -59.47 15.76
CA ASN A 59 32.79 -58.96 14.75
C ASN A 59 33.00 -57.42 14.71
N CYS A 60 32.69 -56.70 15.80
CA CYS A 60 33.06 -55.29 16.01
C CYS A 60 34.58 -54.98 16.00
N GLY A 61 35.44 -55.96 15.72
CA GLY A 61 36.91 -55.88 15.84
C GLY A 61 37.62 -54.87 14.94
N ASN A 62 36.94 -54.27 13.95
CA ASN A 62 37.44 -53.14 13.15
C ASN A 62 36.69 -51.82 13.42
N PHE A 63 35.59 -51.83 14.17
CA PHE A 63 34.78 -50.62 14.45
C PHE A 63 35.56 -49.63 15.32
N LEU A 64 36.34 -50.16 16.28
CA LEU A 64 37.29 -49.42 17.13
C LEU A 64 38.49 -48.79 16.39
N ARG A 65 38.53 -48.85 15.05
CA ARG A 65 39.44 -48.05 14.23
C ARG A 65 38.74 -47.04 13.29
N SER A 66 37.42 -47.08 13.19
CA SER A 66 36.61 -46.10 12.45
C SER A 66 36.10 -44.97 13.35
N LEU A 67 35.92 -45.23 14.65
CA LEU A 67 35.50 -44.25 15.68
C LEU A 67 36.51 -43.11 15.94
N MET A 68 37.61 -43.03 15.19
CA MET A 68 38.62 -41.97 15.32
C MET A 68 38.74 -41.07 14.07
N LEU A 69 38.01 -41.37 12.98
CA LEU A 69 38.16 -40.69 11.67
C LEU A 69 36.85 -40.60 10.85
N LEU A 70 35.69 -40.52 11.51
CA LEU A 70 34.43 -40.17 10.85
C LEU A 70 34.21 -38.63 10.91
N PRO A 71 33.95 -37.95 9.77
CA PRO A 71 33.65 -36.52 9.78
C PRO A 71 32.27 -36.25 10.39
N CYS A 72 32.13 -35.09 11.03
CA CYS A 72 30.90 -34.62 11.67
C CYS A 72 29.78 -34.41 10.60
N SER A 73 28.93 -35.41 10.37
CA SER A 73 28.09 -35.48 9.16
C SER A 73 27.01 -34.39 9.01
N ASP A 74 26.58 -33.76 10.10
CA ASP A 74 25.56 -32.69 10.14
C ASP A 74 26.05 -31.46 10.93
N ARG A 75 27.37 -31.34 11.16
CA ARG A 75 27.99 -30.31 12.02
C ARG A 75 29.37 -29.92 11.47
N PRO A 76 29.50 -28.88 10.63
CA PRO A 76 30.73 -28.67 9.84
C PRO A 76 32.01 -28.36 10.62
N PHE A 77 31.94 -27.99 11.90
CA PHE A 77 33.09 -27.59 12.70
C PHE A 77 33.40 -28.57 13.84
N ARG A 78 34.67 -28.65 14.21
CA ARG A 78 35.18 -29.57 15.23
C ARG A 78 36.17 -28.87 16.15
N CYS A 79 35.81 -28.76 17.42
CA CYS A 79 36.62 -28.18 18.49
C CYS A 79 37.98 -28.89 18.63
N LYS A 80 39.00 -28.22 19.19
CA LYS A 80 40.31 -28.85 19.47
C LYS A 80 40.18 -29.98 20.52
N SER A 81 39.23 -29.84 21.46
CA SER A 81 38.78 -30.89 22.39
C SER A 81 38.19 -32.13 21.71
N GLY A 82 37.77 -32.03 20.45
CA GLY A 82 37.27 -33.13 19.62
C GLY A 82 35.75 -33.21 19.47
N GLN A 83 34.99 -32.38 20.19
CA GLN A 83 33.54 -32.18 20.01
C GLN A 83 33.20 -31.62 18.61
N CYS A 84 31.99 -31.88 18.10
CA CYS A 84 31.48 -31.29 16.85
C CYS A 84 30.38 -30.25 17.17
N VAL A 85 30.49 -29.03 16.65
CA VAL A 85 29.48 -27.95 16.78
C VAL A 85 28.92 -27.57 15.41
N SER A 86 27.75 -26.92 15.40
CA SER A 86 27.12 -26.45 14.15
C SER A 86 27.97 -25.36 13.51
N SER A 87 27.89 -25.15 12.20
CA SER A 87 28.48 -23.95 11.57
C SER A 87 27.69 -22.66 11.83
N SER A 88 26.68 -22.74 12.69
CA SER A 88 25.97 -21.62 13.30
C SER A 88 26.37 -21.38 14.76
N PHE A 89 27.27 -22.22 15.30
CA PHE A 89 27.82 -22.20 16.66
C PHE A 89 29.36 -22.14 16.52
N VAL A 90 29.80 -21.12 15.77
CA VAL A 90 31.15 -20.78 15.33
C VAL A 90 31.09 -19.33 14.87
N CYS A 91 31.78 -18.44 15.58
CA CYS A 91 31.79 -16.99 15.37
C CYS A 91 30.44 -16.31 15.67
N ASP A 92 29.76 -16.77 16.72
CA ASP A 92 28.52 -16.20 17.26
C ASP A 92 28.64 -15.70 18.72
N ASP A 93 29.88 -15.49 19.20
CA ASP A 93 30.24 -14.81 20.47
C ASP A 93 29.86 -15.58 21.77
N ASP A 94 29.25 -16.76 21.63
CA ASP A 94 29.00 -17.74 22.71
C ASP A 94 30.07 -18.87 22.71
N LEU A 95 30.40 -19.41 23.88
CA LEU A 95 31.42 -20.46 24.05
C LEU A 95 30.81 -21.88 24.05
N ASP A 96 30.52 -22.42 22.86
CA ASP A 96 29.86 -23.73 22.69
C ASP A 96 30.86 -24.93 22.71
N CYS A 97 32.13 -24.70 22.39
CA CYS A 97 33.24 -25.64 22.60
C CYS A 97 33.80 -25.52 24.04
N GLU A 98 33.97 -26.65 24.74
CA GLU A 98 34.62 -26.73 26.08
C GLU A 98 36.05 -26.13 26.16
N ASP A 99 36.67 -25.85 25.02
CA ASP A 99 38.05 -25.37 24.83
C ASP A 99 38.09 -24.07 23.98
N GLY A 100 36.96 -23.35 23.86
CA GLY A 100 36.81 -22.05 23.16
C GLY A 100 37.29 -22.01 21.70
N SER A 101 37.38 -23.18 21.06
CA SER A 101 38.08 -23.38 19.79
C SER A 101 37.31 -22.90 18.55
N ASP A 102 36.01 -22.70 18.72
CA ASP A 102 35.05 -22.03 17.84
C ASP A 102 35.43 -20.55 17.65
N GLU A 103 35.51 -19.80 18.74
CA GLU A 103 35.73 -18.35 18.69
C GLU A 103 37.19 -17.96 18.48
N GLU A 104 38.16 -18.85 18.80
CA GLU A 104 39.61 -18.55 18.78
C GLU A 104 40.21 -18.29 17.38
N SER A 105 39.46 -18.51 16.29
CA SER A 105 40.00 -18.45 14.91
C SER A 105 39.03 -17.87 13.86
N CYS A 106 38.11 -17.02 14.30
CA CYS A 106 37.15 -16.39 13.41
C CYS A 106 37.81 -15.49 12.34
N PRO A 107 37.44 -15.62 11.04
CA PRO A 107 37.76 -14.59 10.07
C PRO A 107 37.00 -13.32 10.47
N PRO A 108 37.61 -12.12 10.46
CA PRO A 108 36.89 -10.90 10.80
C PRO A 108 35.77 -10.69 9.78
N VAL A 109 34.52 -10.85 10.24
CA VAL A 109 33.33 -10.46 9.47
C VAL A 109 33.51 -8.99 9.18
N THR A 110 33.83 -8.71 7.91
CA THR A 110 34.12 -7.38 7.42
C THR A 110 33.02 -7.05 6.44
N CYS A 111 32.12 -6.14 6.84
CA CYS A 111 31.10 -5.62 5.94
C CYS A 111 31.76 -5.07 4.66
N SER A 112 31.00 -5.01 3.56
CA SER A 112 31.50 -4.46 2.30
C SER A 112 32.03 -3.03 2.52
N SER A 113 32.99 -2.58 1.70
CA SER A 113 33.61 -1.23 1.83
C SER A 113 32.68 -0.06 1.45
N ALA A 114 31.37 -0.26 1.55
CA ALA A 114 30.28 0.70 1.38
C ALA A 114 29.20 0.55 2.48
N SER A 115 29.50 -0.20 3.54
CA SER A 115 28.60 -0.51 4.65
C SER A 115 29.33 -0.36 6.00
N PHE A 116 28.67 0.31 6.93
CA PHE A 116 29.03 0.38 8.33
C PHE A 116 28.73 -0.95 9.05
N GLN A 117 29.33 -1.17 10.22
CA GLN A 117 29.18 -2.40 10.99
C GLN A 117 28.86 -2.06 12.46
N CYS A 118 27.64 -2.37 12.89
CA CYS A 118 27.22 -2.32 14.29
C CYS A 118 28.12 -3.26 15.13
N ASN A 119 28.30 -2.92 16.40
CA ASN A 119 29.10 -3.71 17.33
C ASN A 119 28.54 -5.13 17.54
N ASN A 120 27.22 -5.32 17.41
CA ASN A 120 26.55 -6.62 17.35
C ASN A 120 26.63 -7.35 15.98
N THR A 121 27.59 -6.99 15.12
CA THR A 121 27.88 -7.57 13.78
C THR A 121 26.87 -7.30 12.65
N VAL A 122 25.81 -6.52 12.88
CA VAL A 122 24.87 -6.11 11.81
C VAL A 122 25.54 -5.12 10.85
N CYS A 123 25.45 -5.36 9.54
CA CYS A 123 25.93 -4.41 8.51
C CYS A 123 24.83 -3.41 8.10
N LEU A 124 25.08 -2.11 8.22
CA LEU A 124 24.23 -1.02 7.75
C LEU A 124 24.85 -0.31 6.51
N PRO A 125 24.09 0.45 5.71
CA PRO A 125 24.66 1.36 4.71
C PRO A 125 25.57 2.40 5.38
N HIS A 126 26.66 2.82 4.74
CA HIS A 126 27.61 3.77 5.35
C HIS A 126 27.07 5.21 5.55
N LEU A 127 25.81 5.47 5.17
CA LEU A 127 25.07 6.71 5.43
C LEU A 127 24.25 6.66 6.73
N TRP A 128 23.99 5.46 7.28
CA TRP A 128 23.23 5.23 8.52
C TRP A 128 24.22 4.97 9.65
N ALA A 129 25.05 5.99 9.92
CA ALA A 129 26.05 5.99 10.96
C ALA A 129 26.43 7.44 11.26
N CYS A 130 26.17 7.90 12.49
CA CYS A 130 26.27 9.30 12.89
C CYS A 130 25.29 10.21 12.11
N ASP A 131 24.08 9.74 11.83
CA ASP A 131 22.99 10.52 11.21
C ASP A 131 21.92 10.99 12.22
N GLY A 132 21.96 10.47 13.44
CA GLY A 132 21.12 10.88 14.59
C GLY A 132 19.98 9.93 14.93
N ASP A 133 19.62 9.01 14.03
CA ASP A 133 18.70 7.90 14.32
C ASP A 133 19.47 6.66 14.82
N ARG A 134 18.85 5.82 15.65
CA ARG A 134 19.43 4.52 16.02
C ARG A 134 18.87 3.40 15.16
N ASP A 135 19.54 3.13 14.04
CA ASP A 135 19.25 2.00 13.15
C ASP A 135 19.91 0.69 13.64
N CYS A 136 21.06 0.75 14.34
CA CYS A 136 21.62 -0.38 15.09
C CYS A 136 20.79 -0.65 16.34
N THR A 137 20.44 -1.92 16.59
CA THR A 137 19.64 -2.32 17.77
C THR A 137 20.35 -2.11 19.12
N ASP A 138 21.66 -1.87 19.12
CA ASP A 138 22.48 -1.48 20.29
C ASP A 138 22.85 0.02 20.29
N GLY A 139 22.50 0.76 19.23
CA GLY A 139 22.85 2.17 19.03
C GLY A 139 24.33 2.42 18.69
N SER A 140 25.08 1.42 18.22
CA SER A 140 26.54 1.52 17.97
C SER A 140 26.95 2.29 16.71
N ASP A 141 25.99 2.55 15.82
CA ASP A 141 25.99 3.58 14.77
C ASP A 141 26.12 5.00 15.34
N GLU A 142 25.39 5.29 16.41
CA GLU A 142 25.39 6.57 17.12
C GLU A 142 26.33 6.56 18.34
N TRP A 143 27.24 5.58 18.45
CA TRP A 143 28.14 5.53 19.61
C TRP A 143 29.24 6.60 19.53
N PRO A 144 29.47 7.32 20.65
CA PRO A 144 30.45 8.41 20.67
C PRO A 144 31.88 7.94 20.31
N GLU A 145 32.27 6.70 20.66
CA GLU A 145 33.59 6.15 20.29
C GLU A 145 33.71 5.86 18.78
N THR A 146 32.61 5.48 18.11
CA THR A 146 32.59 5.18 16.67
C THR A 146 32.49 6.44 15.81
N CYS A 147 31.64 7.39 16.22
CA CYS A 147 31.52 8.71 15.59
C CYS A 147 32.69 9.66 15.91
N GLY A 148 33.55 9.29 16.87
CA GLY A 148 34.79 9.99 17.17
C GLY A 148 34.62 11.15 18.15
N THR A 149 34.45 10.83 19.44
CA THR A 149 34.45 11.81 20.53
C THR A 149 35.68 12.69 20.55
N LYS A 150 35.45 13.99 20.45
CA LYS A 150 36.22 14.98 21.22
C LYS A 150 35.77 14.90 22.69
N THR A 151 36.20 13.90 23.44
CA THR A 151 35.92 13.83 24.88
C THR A 151 36.70 14.92 25.64
N PRO A 152 36.13 15.49 26.72
CA PRO A 152 36.92 16.17 27.76
C PRO A 152 37.84 15.14 28.46
N ASP A 153 38.84 15.50 29.27
CA ASP A 153 39.01 16.76 30.01
C ASP A 153 40.50 17.01 30.32
N LEU A 154 40.91 18.29 30.44
CA LEU A 154 41.95 18.79 31.38
C LEU A 154 42.28 20.28 31.17
N VAL A 155 41.44 21.15 31.74
CA VAL A 155 41.78 22.52 32.21
C VAL A 155 42.72 23.34 31.29
N SER A 156 42.23 23.70 30.11
CA SER A 156 42.75 24.84 29.35
C SER A 156 41.59 25.67 28.78
N ILE A 157 41.34 26.81 29.45
CA ILE A 157 40.47 27.95 29.06
C ILE A 157 39.44 27.61 27.96
N HIS A 158 38.19 27.35 28.37
CA HIS A 158 37.08 27.00 27.47
C HIS A 158 36.80 28.13 26.47
N HIS A 159 37.47 28.09 25.32
CA HIS A 159 37.05 28.78 24.12
C HIS A 159 36.00 27.89 23.44
N CYS A 160 34.73 28.31 23.46
CA CYS A 160 33.77 27.86 22.46
C CYS A 160 34.31 28.22 21.05
N SER A 161 33.73 27.62 20.01
CA SER A 161 34.06 27.96 18.61
C SER A 161 33.91 29.46 18.32
N SER A 162 34.51 29.95 17.24
CA SER A 162 34.42 31.37 16.83
C SER A 162 33.00 31.83 16.44
N MET A 163 32.02 30.94 16.51
CA MET A 163 30.60 31.14 16.24
C MET A 163 29.71 30.70 17.42
N GLU A 164 30.29 30.39 18.58
CA GLU A 164 29.61 29.93 19.79
C GLU A 164 29.90 30.87 20.98
N TRP A 165 28.94 31.03 21.90
CA TRP A 165 29.03 31.89 23.07
C TRP A 165 28.77 31.10 24.36
N LEU A 166 29.57 31.38 25.39
CA LEU A 166 29.55 30.66 26.67
C LEU A 166 28.51 31.25 27.64
N CYS A 167 27.47 30.49 27.95
CA CYS A 167 26.50 30.77 29.00
C CYS A 167 27.18 30.89 30.38
N GLY A 168 26.59 31.67 31.30
CA GLY A 168 27.03 31.73 32.70
C GLY A 168 26.89 30.39 33.44
N SER A 169 25.99 29.53 32.99
CA SER A 169 25.81 28.14 33.42
C SER A 169 26.90 27.16 32.92
N GLY A 170 27.67 27.52 31.89
CA GLY A 170 28.81 26.73 31.38
C GLY A 170 28.61 26.09 30.00
N GLU A 171 27.41 26.12 29.44
CA GLU A 171 27.11 25.61 28.09
C GLU A 171 27.58 26.57 26.98
N CYS A 172 27.95 26.06 25.80
CA CYS A 172 28.22 26.87 24.61
C CYS A 172 26.98 26.87 23.68
N ILE A 173 26.25 27.98 23.60
CA ILE A 173 25.17 28.20 22.61
C ILE A 173 25.74 28.83 21.33
N HIS A 174 24.96 28.91 20.24
CA HIS A 174 25.41 29.63 19.04
C HIS A 174 25.40 31.15 19.28
N VAL A 175 26.32 31.91 18.68
CA VAL A 175 26.43 33.38 18.88
C VAL A 175 25.16 34.12 18.45
N SER A 176 24.36 33.55 17.54
CA SER A 176 23.08 34.12 17.11
C SER A 176 21.88 33.74 17.99
N TRP A 177 22.05 32.92 19.03
CA TRP A 177 21.01 32.52 20.00
C TRP A 177 21.17 33.29 21.33
N LYS A 178 21.82 34.45 21.24
CA LYS A 178 22.15 35.28 22.39
C LYS A 178 21.66 36.69 22.13
N CYS A 179 20.71 37.16 22.95
CA CYS A 179 19.91 38.34 22.66
C CYS A 179 18.93 38.13 21.49
N ASP A 180 18.39 36.92 21.33
CA ASP A 180 17.33 36.60 20.35
C ASP A 180 15.93 36.54 20.98
N GLY A 181 15.83 36.71 22.31
CA GLY A 181 14.58 36.73 23.05
C GLY A 181 14.08 35.37 23.52
N GLN A 182 14.79 34.28 23.23
CA GLN A 182 14.52 32.94 23.78
C GLN A 182 15.49 32.63 24.93
N ALA A 183 15.25 31.54 25.65
CA ALA A 183 15.97 31.20 26.88
C ALA A 183 16.66 29.83 26.72
N ASP A 184 17.74 29.82 25.95
CA ASP A 184 18.48 28.62 25.56
C ASP A 184 19.58 28.27 26.57
N CYS A 185 20.15 29.26 27.26
CA CYS A 185 20.96 29.06 28.45
C CYS A 185 20.07 28.59 29.61
N LEU A 186 20.45 27.48 30.26
CA LEU A 186 19.75 26.89 31.42
C LEU A 186 19.59 27.84 32.64
N ASP A 187 20.35 28.94 32.69
CA ASP A 187 20.28 29.99 33.71
C ASP A 187 19.84 31.37 33.18
N GLN A 188 19.40 31.46 31.92
CA GLN A 188 18.99 32.69 31.24
C GLN A 188 20.11 33.77 31.14
N SER A 189 21.37 33.33 31.10
CA SER A 189 22.56 34.20 30.97
C SER A 189 22.77 34.79 29.56
N ASP A 190 22.14 34.21 28.55
CA ASP A 190 22.02 34.70 27.16
C ASP A 190 21.32 36.05 27.09
N GLU A 191 20.10 36.12 27.63
CA GLU A 191 19.24 37.31 27.64
C GLU A 191 19.60 38.29 28.76
N ALA A 192 20.39 37.86 29.74
CA ALA A 192 20.85 38.69 30.83
C ALA A 192 21.80 39.81 30.34
N ASN A 193 21.30 41.05 30.37
CA ASN A 193 22.04 42.28 30.06
C ASN A 193 22.40 42.45 28.56
N CYS A 194 21.48 42.06 27.68
CA CYS A 194 21.47 42.45 26.27
C CYS A 194 21.30 43.97 26.11
N SER A 195 22.38 44.66 25.75
CA SER A 195 22.33 46.08 25.37
C SER A 195 21.76 46.22 23.97
N HIS A 196 20.48 46.58 23.87
CA HIS A 196 19.70 46.70 22.63
C HIS A 196 20.48 47.48 21.55
N ALA A 197 21.09 46.74 20.62
CA ALA A 197 21.90 47.30 19.55
C ALA A 197 20.98 47.60 18.38
N THR A 198 20.58 48.87 18.22
CA THR A 198 20.06 49.34 16.93
C THR A 198 21.11 49.04 15.86
N CYS A 199 20.71 48.38 14.77
CA CYS A 199 21.61 47.89 13.72
C CYS A 199 22.54 49.00 13.17
N SER A 200 23.69 48.61 12.61
CA SER A 200 24.61 49.57 11.99
C SER A 200 23.92 50.29 10.82
N PRO A 201 24.28 51.55 10.48
CA PRO A 201 23.59 52.31 9.41
C PRO A 201 23.65 51.69 7.99
N ASP A 202 24.45 50.64 7.79
CA ASP A 202 24.59 49.88 6.54
C ASP A 202 23.88 48.50 6.59
N GLU A 203 23.11 48.23 7.66
CA GLU A 203 22.38 46.98 7.94
C GLU A 203 20.86 47.24 8.01
N PHE A 204 20.05 46.23 7.64
CA PHE A 204 18.59 46.24 7.68
C PHE A 204 18.07 45.33 8.80
N GLU A 205 17.05 45.78 9.52
CA GLU A 205 16.44 45.09 10.68
C GLU A 205 15.20 44.31 10.22
N CYS A 206 15.25 42.96 10.26
CA CYS A 206 14.08 42.10 10.04
C CYS A 206 13.00 42.37 11.11
N SER A 207 11.73 42.01 10.87
CA SER A 207 10.65 42.17 11.87
C SER A 207 10.87 41.36 13.16
N ASP A 208 11.70 40.32 13.08
CA ASP A 208 12.15 39.46 14.19
C ASP A 208 13.41 40.00 14.91
N GLY A 209 13.74 41.29 14.73
CA GLY A 209 14.86 41.97 15.40
C GLY A 209 16.27 41.61 14.90
N THR A 210 16.38 40.73 13.90
CA THR A 210 17.65 40.29 13.32
C THR A 210 18.21 41.27 12.30
N CYS A 211 19.48 41.70 12.46
CA CYS A 211 20.16 42.58 11.49
C CYS A 211 20.77 41.77 10.33
N ILE A 212 20.38 42.04 9.09
CA ILE A 212 21.05 41.56 7.86
C ILE A 212 21.82 42.70 7.18
N HIS A 213 22.83 42.38 6.36
CA HIS A 213 23.54 43.41 5.61
C HIS A 213 22.61 44.07 4.57
N GLY A 214 22.63 45.40 4.42
CA GLY A 214 21.65 46.14 3.60
C GLY A 214 21.68 45.87 2.08
N SER A 215 22.56 44.99 1.62
CA SER A 215 22.59 44.46 0.24
C SER A 215 21.87 43.13 0.07
N LEU A 216 21.41 42.50 1.16
CA LEU A 216 20.63 41.26 1.15
C LEU A 216 19.13 41.54 1.15
N GLN A 217 18.70 42.70 1.65
CA GLN A 217 17.33 43.16 1.47
C GLN A 217 16.97 43.25 -0.03
N CYS A 218 15.81 42.73 -0.44
CA CYS A 218 15.28 42.78 -1.81
C CYS A 218 16.18 42.10 -2.88
N ASN A 219 16.72 40.92 -2.60
CA ASN A 219 17.59 40.17 -3.52
C ASN A 219 16.93 38.98 -4.25
N HIS A 220 15.65 38.68 -3.95
CA HIS A 220 14.88 37.50 -4.38
C HIS A 220 15.29 36.16 -3.74
N GLN A 221 15.83 36.20 -2.53
CA GLN A 221 16.07 35.05 -1.66
C GLN A 221 15.61 35.44 -0.24
N TYR A 222 15.13 34.48 0.54
CA TYR A 222 14.68 34.71 1.91
C TYR A 222 15.85 34.52 2.88
N ASP A 223 16.58 35.59 3.14
CA ASP A 223 17.68 35.70 4.11
C ASP A 223 17.16 36.07 5.53
N CYS A 224 16.01 36.77 5.67
CA CYS A 224 15.30 36.88 6.96
C CYS A 224 14.46 35.61 7.22
N ARG A 225 14.52 35.09 8.47
CA ARG A 225 13.72 33.93 8.93
C ARG A 225 12.19 34.14 8.83
N ASP A 226 11.76 35.40 8.96
CA ASP A 226 10.36 35.88 8.85
C ASP A 226 10.05 36.47 7.45
N MET A 227 10.92 36.25 6.45
CA MET A 227 10.79 36.77 5.06
C MET A 227 10.71 38.31 4.95
N SER A 228 11.03 39.03 6.02
CA SER A 228 10.91 40.49 6.19
C SER A 228 11.77 41.31 5.22
N ASP A 229 12.80 40.68 4.66
CA ASP A 229 13.76 41.19 3.68
C ASP A 229 13.24 41.25 2.26
N GLU A 230 12.26 40.41 1.91
CA GLU A 230 11.53 40.42 0.63
C GLU A 230 10.14 41.08 0.76
N ILE A 231 9.56 41.08 1.96
CA ILE A 231 8.25 41.70 2.22
C ILE A 231 8.36 43.23 2.15
N GLY A 232 7.57 43.84 1.27
CA GLY A 232 7.55 45.30 1.08
C GLY A 232 8.64 45.83 0.13
N CYS A 233 9.42 44.95 -0.48
CA CYS A 233 10.42 45.32 -1.48
C CYS A 233 9.82 46.02 -2.70
N VAL A 234 10.02 47.34 -2.76
CA VAL A 234 9.58 48.18 -3.88
C VAL A 234 10.51 47.99 -5.08
N ASN A 235 10.40 46.82 -5.69
CA ASN A 235 11.08 46.45 -6.91
C ASN A 235 10.70 47.44 -8.01
N ALA A 236 11.68 48.20 -8.51
CA ALA A 236 11.40 49.30 -9.43
C ALA A 236 10.74 48.77 -10.72
N THR A 237 9.50 49.20 -10.97
CA THR A 237 8.71 48.89 -12.19
C THR A 237 8.26 47.43 -12.38
N HIS A 238 7.87 46.73 -11.30
CA HIS A 238 6.84 45.70 -11.46
C HIS A 238 5.44 46.35 -11.43
N CYS A 239 4.79 46.45 -12.60
CA CYS A 239 3.49 47.13 -12.75
C CYS A 239 2.31 46.25 -12.32
N GLU A 240 2.31 45.72 -11.10
CA GLU A 240 1.23 44.87 -10.59
C GLU A 240 0.25 45.64 -9.69
N GLY A 241 -1.01 45.67 -10.12
CA GLY A 241 -2.12 46.29 -9.41
C GLY A 241 -3.27 46.60 -10.37
N PRO A 242 -4.55 46.49 -9.95
CA PRO A 242 -5.70 46.70 -10.83
C PRO A 242 -5.88 48.15 -11.33
N THR A 243 -5.04 49.07 -10.86
CA THR A 243 -5.00 50.49 -11.23
C THR A 243 -3.80 50.84 -12.12
N LEU A 244 -2.91 49.91 -12.46
CA LEU A 244 -1.68 50.15 -13.21
C LEU A 244 -1.67 49.43 -14.56
N PHE A 245 -1.31 50.16 -15.61
CA PHE A 245 -1.12 49.65 -16.97
C PHE A 245 0.37 49.66 -17.34
N LYS A 246 0.86 48.55 -17.89
CA LYS A 246 2.25 48.39 -18.34
C LYS A 246 2.40 48.80 -19.80
N CYS A 247 3.04 49.94 -20.04
CA CYS A 247 3.41 50.37 -21.38
C CYS A 247 4.34 49.35 -22.05
N ARG A 248 4.23 49.16 -23.36
CA ARG A 248 5.18 48.32 -24.14
C ARG A 248 6.63 48.80 -24.03
N SER A 249 6.82 50.08 -23.74
CA SER A 249 8.12 50.72 -23.48
C SER A 249 8.70 50.44 -22.09
N GLY A 250 8.02 49.68 -21.22
CA GLY A 250 8.45 49.32 -19.86
C GLY A 250 7.92 50.21 -18.73
N GLU A 251 7.40 51.40 -19.05
CA GLU A 251 6.83 52.35 -18.08
C GLU A 251 5.51 51.82 -17.46
N CYS A 252 5.20 52.19 -16.21
CA CYS A 252 3.88 51.96 -15.59
C CYS A 252 3.07 53.27 -15.57
N ILE A 253 1.82 53.26 -16.04
CA ILE A 253 0.88 54.40 -15.95
C ILE A 253 -0.43 54.01 -15.24
N SER A 254 -1.25 54.97 -14.84
CA SER A 254 -2.59 54.68 -14.28
C SER A 254 -3.55 54.15 -15.36
N MET A 255 -4.39 53.18 -15.02
CA MET A 255 -5.51 52.71 -15.85
C MET A 255 -6.50 53.84 -16.23
N GLU A 256 -6.57 54.93 -15.45
CA GLU A 256 -7.37 56.11 -15.78
C GLU A 256 -6.80 56.93 -16.95
N LYS A 257 -5.52 56.74 -17.28
CA LYS A 257 -4.81 57.43 -18.38
C LYS A 257 -4.79 56.63 -19.69
N VAL A 258 -5.22 55.36 -19.65
CA VAL A 258 -5.33 54.53 -20.84
C VAL A 258 -6.50 55.03 -21.69
N CYS A 259 -6.26 55.27 -22.99
CA CYS A 259 -7.25 55.80 -23.93
C CYS A 259 -7.81 57.21 -23.61
N ASP A 260 -7.05 58.07 -22.90
CA ASP A 260 -7.53 59.37 -22.42
C ASP A 260 -7.40 60.54 -23.44
N LYS A 261 -6.90 60.24 -24.65
CA LYS A 261 -6.55 61.13 -25.78
C LYS A 261 -5.29 61.96 -25.56
N LYS A 262 -4.35 61.42 -24.77
CA LYS A 262 -2.98 61.90 -24.58
C LYS A 262 -2.02 60.72 -24.59
N ARG A 263 -0.78 61.01 -25.01
CA ARG A 263 0.34 60.09 -24.90
C ARG A 263 1.00 60.21 -23.53
N ASP A 264 0.67 59.31 -22.62
CA ASP A 264 1.36 59.05 -21.36
C ASP A 264 2.42 57.93 -21.50
N CYS A 265 2.21 56.91 -22.34
CA CYS A 265 3.24 55.92 -22.70
C CYS A 265 4.17 56.44 -23.81
N ARG A 266 5.48 56.31 -23.62
CA ARG A 266 6.52 56.74 -24.59
C ARG A 266 6.27 56.28 -26.04
N ASP A 267 5.81 55.03 -26.19
CA ASP A 267 5.54 54.33 -27.45
C ASP A 267 4.05 54.29 -27.88
N TRP A 268 3.19 55.23 -27.42
CA TRP A 268 1.74 55.27 -27.76
C TRP A 268 0.96 53.96 -27.44
N SER A 269 1.46 53.13 -26.53
CA SER A 269 0.87 51.81 -26.23
C SER A 269 -0.36 51.86 -25.33
N ASP A 270 -0.63 53.05 -24.79
CA ASP A 270 -1.82 53.53 -24.09
C ASP A 270 -2.97 53.93 -25.02
N GLU A 271 -2.68 54.24 -26.29
CA GLU A 271 -3.62 54.81 -27.26
C GLU A 271 -3.65 54.06 -28.62
N PRO A 272 -3.83 52.74 -28.67
CA PRO A 272 -3.86 52.01 -29.93
C PRO A 272 -5.10 52.39 -30.77
N LEU A 273 -4.87 53.13 -31.86
CA LEU A 273 -5.84 53.74 -32.81
C LEU A 273 -7.02 52.88 -33.34
N ARG A 274 -7.15 51.62 -32.93
CA ARG A 274 -8.10 50.64 -33.46
C ARG A 274 -8.82 49.80 -32.40
N GLU A 275 -8.29 49.73 -31.18
CA GLU A 275 -8.64 48.75 -30.14
C GLU A 275 -8.69 49.44 -28.76
N CYS A 276 -9.25 50.64 -28.70
CA CYS A 276 -9.09 51.60 -27.60
C CYS A 276 -10.40 52.37 -27.38
N ASP A 277 -11.05 52.15 -26.23
CA ASP A 277 -12.46 52.51 -25.96
C ASP A 277 -13.43 52.05 -27.07
N SER A 278 -13.11 50.94 -27.75
CA SER A 278 -13.92 50.29 -28.77
C SER A 278 -14.48 48.97 -28.24
N ASN A 279 -15.81 48.84 -28.19
CA ASN A 279 -16.42 47.61 -27.69
C ASN A 279 -16.51 46.54 -28.78
N GLU A 280 -15.54 45.62 -28.80
CA GLU A 280 -15.53 44.48 -29.73
C GLU A 280 -16.60 43.43 -29.37
N CYS A 281 -17.01 43.33 -28.10
CA CYS A 281 -18.03 42.37 -27.66
C CYS A 281 -19.39 42.57 -28.36
N LEU A 282 -19.74 43.79 -28.77
CA LEU A 282 -20.94 44.08 -29.58
C LEU A 282 -20.95 43.37 -30.94
N TYR A 283 -19.79 42.96 -31.48
CA TYR A 283 -19.68 42.31 -32.78
C TYR A 283 -19.32 40.83 -32.63
N ASN A 284 -20.31 39.95 -32.81
CA ASN A 284 -20.15 38.50 -32.71
C ASN A 284 -19.51 38.05 -31.36
N ASN A 285 -19.83 38.75 -30.26
CA ASN A 285 -19.31 38.48 -28.92
C ASN A 285 -17.76 38.51 -28.84
N GLY A 286 -17.09 39.34 -29.65
CA GLY A 286 -15.62 39.31 -29.81
C GLY A 286 -15.06 38.01 -30.44
N GLY A 287 -15.94 37.09 -30.85
CA GLY A 287 -15.57 35.70 -31.17
C GLY A 287 -15.43 34.79 -29.94
N CYS A 288 -15.77 35.26 -28.75
CA CYS A 288 -15.86 34.46 -27.53
C CYS A 288 -17.09 33.54 -27.57
N SER A 289 -16.96 32.31 -27.06
CA SER A 289 -18.05 31.32 -27.05
C SER A 289 -19.15 31.63 -26.03
N HIS A 290 -18.79 32.22 -24.89
CA HIS A 290 -19.71 32.48 -23.77
C HIS A 290 -19.68 33.95 -23.34
N ILE A 291 -18.78 34.34 -22.45
CA ILE A 291 -18.72 35.70 -21.91
C ILE A 291 -17.60 36.46 -22.64
N CYS A 292 -17.92 37.65 -23.15
CA CYS A 292 -16.93 38.63 -23.61
C CYS A 292 -16.94 39.79 -22.61
N LYS A 293 -15.76 40.12 -22.06
CA LYS A 293 -15.57 41.27 -21.18
C LYS A 293 -14.75 42.33 -21.91
N ASP A 294 -15.37 43.49 -22.04
CA ASP A 294 -14.78 44.69 -22.62
C ASP A 294 -13.65 45.21 -21.71
N LEU A 295 -12.51 45.56 -22.29
CA LEU A 295 -11.40 46.19 -21.58
C LEU A 295 -11.14 47.60 -22.16
N LYS A 296 -10.31 48.40 -21.50
CA LYS A 296 -9.93 49.73 -22.01
C LYS A 296 -9.13 49.65 -23.31
N ILE A 297 -8.35 48.58 -23.47
CA ILE A 297 -7.69 48.18 -24.72
C ILE A 297 -8.10 46.73 -25.00
N GLY A 298 -8.78 46.51 -26.11
CA GLY A 298 -9.29 45.18 -26.52
C GLY A 298 -10.38 44.59 -25.61
N TYR A 299 -10.50 43.27 -25.68
CA TYR A 299 -11.47 42.46 -24.92
C TYR A 299 -10.83 41.15 -24.44
N GLU A 300 -11.39 40.56 -23.39
CA GLU A 300 -11.04 39.20 -22.94
C GLU A 300 -12.27 38.28 -23.01
N CYS A 301 -12.04 37.01 -23.35
CA CYS A 301 -13.07 35.98 -23.31
C CYS A 301 -13.03 35.28 -21.95
N LEU A 302 -14.16 35.28 -21.24
CA LEU A 302 -14.33 34.59 -19.96
C LEU A 302 -15.29 33.40 -20.11
N CYS A 303 -15.12 32.44 -19.21
CA CYS A 303 -15.97 31.26 -19.12
C CYS A 303 -16.88 31.36 -17.90
N PRO A 304 -18.11 30.82 -17.97
CA PRO A 304 -18.93 30.61 -16.78
C PRO A 304 -18.25 29.58 -15.84
N PRO A 305 -18.59 29.56 -14.54
CA PRO A 305 -18.09 28.55 -13.61
C PRO A 305 -18.42 27.14 -14.13
N GLY A 306 -17.52 26.19 -13.87
CA GLY A 306 -17.57 24.82 -14.44
C GLY A 306 -16.98 24.69 -15.85
N TYR A 307 -16.46 25.77 -16.45
CA TYR A 307 -15.86 25.74 -17.80
C TYR A 307 -14.47 26.40 -17.84
N SER A 308 -13.56 25.82 -18.62
CA SER A 308 -12.17 26.29 -18.81
C SER A 308 -11.91 26.82 -20.22
N LEU A 309 -11.03 27.81 -20.36
CA LEU A 309 -10.77 28.51 -21.62
C LEU A 309 -9.61 27.85 -22.40
N VAL A 310 -9.92 27.07 -23.44
CA VAL A 310 -8.93 26.28 -24.20
C VAL A 310 -8.25 27.11 -25.29
N ASP A 311 -9.03 27.62 -26.25
CA ASP A 311 -8.53 28.33 -27.46
C ASP A 311 -8.45 29.87 -27.27
N THR A 312 -8.25 30.39 -26.06
CA THR A 312 -8.44 31.82 -25.67
C THR A 312 -9.84 32.41 -25.96
N ARG A 313 -10.75 31.61 -26.54
CA ARG A 313 -12.09 32.03 -27.01
C ARG A 313 -13.17 30.97 -26.79
N ARG A 314 -12.81 29.69 -26.85
CA ARG A 314 -13.72 28.57 -26.55
C ARG A 314 -13.58 28.18 -25.08
N CYS A 315 -14.72 28.04 -24.44
CA CYS A 315 -14.83 27.37 -23.16
C CYS A 315 -15.25 25.92 -23.36
N GLU A 316 -14.54 24.99 -22.75
CA GLU A 316 -14.91 23.58 -22.67
C GLU A 316 -15.21 23.20 -21.22
N ASP A 317 -16.02 22.16 -21.06
CA ASP A 317 -16.48 21.64 -19.77
C ASP A 317 -15.29 21.20 -18.90
N ILE A 318 -15.26 21.54 -17.61
CA ILE A 318 -14.26 21.01 -16.69
C ILE A 318 -14.77 19.67 -16.19
N ASP A 319 -14.13 18.57 -16.60
CA ASP A 319 -14.43 17.26 -16.02
C ASP A 319 -13.88 17.19 -14.59
N GLU A 320 -14.66 17.68 -13.63
CA GLU A 320 -14.26 17.72 -12.22
C GLU A 320 -14.13 16.30 -11.63
N CYS A 321 -14.74 15.30 -12.26
CA CYS A 321 -14.59 13.89 -11.89
C CYS A 321 -13.28 13.26 -12.37
N ALA A 322 -12.48 13.96 -13.19
CA ALA A 322 -11.09 13.61 -13.44
C ALA A 322 -10.20 13.79 -12.20
N ASN A 323 -10.64 14.56 -11.19
CA ASN A 323 -10.02 14.61 -9.86
C ASN A 323 -10.79 13.68 -8.88
N PRO A 324 -10.15 12.63 -8.33
CA PRO A 324 -10.79 11.69 -7.42
C PRO A 324 -11.42 12.30 -6.16
N ASP A 325 -10.96 13.47 -5.71
CA ASP A 325 -11.40 14.04 -4.44
C ASP A 325 -12.63 14.95 -4.54
N THR A 326 -13.11 15.23 -5.76
CA THR A 326 -14.28 16.09 -6.02
C THR A 326 -15.55 15.57 -5.33
N CYS A 327 -15.66 14.26 -5.13
CA CYS A 327 -16.73 13.61 -4.37
C CYS A 327 -16.14 12.55 -3.44
N SER A 328 -16.75 12.31 -2.27
CA SER A 328 -16.30 11.25 -1.35
C SER A 328 -16.51 9.83 -1.89
N GLN A 329 -17.42 9.66 -2.85
CA GLN A 329 -17.79 8.38 -3.48
C GLN A 329 -18.04 8.60 -4.98
N ILE A 330 -19.29 8.53 -5.44
CA ILE A 330 -19.62 8.55 -6.86
C ILE A 330 -19.62 10.00 -7.37
N CYS A 331 -18.82 10.29 -8.38
CA CYS A 331 -18.81 11.55 -9.10
C CYS A 331 -19.46 11.38 -10.48
N ILE A 332 -20.41 12.26 -10.82
CA ILE A 332 -21.07 12.31 -12.13
C ILE A 332 -20.87 13.71 -12.71
N ASN A 333 -20.01 13.84 -13.73
CA ASN A 333 -19.82 15.11 -14.44
C ASN A 333 -21.09 15.48 -15.23
N GLN A 334 -21.43 16.77 -15.25
CA GLN A 334 -22.51 17.36 -16.05
C GLN A 334 -22.03 18.71 -16.58
N MET A 335 -22.55 19.14 -17.74
CA MET A 335 -22.05 20.33 -18.45
C MET A 335 -22.12 21.61 -17.59
N GLY A 336 -20.98 22.00 -17.01
CA GLY A 336 -20.80 23.15 -16.11
C GLY A 336 -20.99 22.88 -14.62
N SER A 337 -21.14 21.63 -14.18
CA SER A 337 -21.16 21.23 -12.76
C SER A 337 -21.23 19.71 -12.59
N TYR A 338 -20.33 19.13 -11.82
CA TYR A 338 -20.48 17.80 -11.25
C TYR A 338 -21.70 17.65 -10.31
N LYS A 339 -22.11 16.40 -10.10
CA LYS A 339 -23.00 15.94 -9.04
C LYS A 339 -22.36 14.76 -8.31
N CYS A 340 -22.30 14.83 -6.98
CA CYS A 340 -21.96 13.68 -6.15
C CYS A 340 -23.19 12.80 -5.85
N GLU A 341 -23.01 11.49 -5.85
CA GLU A 341 -23.96 10.49 -5.37
C GLU A 341 -23.26 9.50 -4.42
N CYS A 342 -24.03 8.71 -3.69
CA CYS A 342 -23.54 7.75 -2.70
C CYS A 342 -23.95 6.32 -3.08
N GLU A 343 -23.12 5.35 -2.72
CA GLU A 343 -23.33 3.93 -2.98
C GLU A 343 -24.37 3.31 -2.02
N GLU A 344 -24.91 2.13 -2.35
CA GLU A 344 -25.87 1.41 -1.49
C GLU A 344 -25.34 1.25 -0.05
N GLY A 345 -26.14 1.71 0.92
CA GLY A 345 -25.77 1.74 2.34
C GLY A 345 -25.26 3.08 2.86
N TYR A 346 -25.03 4.07 1.98
CA TYR A 346 -24.65 5.44 2.33
C TYR A 346 -25.77 6.45 2.01
N GLN A 347 -25.76 7.60 2.69
CA GLN A 347 -26.63 8.75 2.44
C GLN A 347 -25.83 10.06 2.49
N VAL A 348 -26.24 11.04 1.67
CA VAL A 348 -25.66 12.40 1.69
C VAL A 348 -26.10 13.11 2.98
N ASP A 349 -25.14 13.46 3.82
CA ASP A 349 -25.36 14.36 4.94
C ASP A 349 -25.65 15.76 4.41
N GLN A 350 -26.82 16.33 4.74
CA GLN A 350 -27.23 17.65 4.26
C GLN A 350 -26.37 18.80 4.81
N ALA A 351 -25.64 18.59 5.92
CA ALA A 351 -24.75 19.58 6.50
C ALA A 351 -23.38 19.63 5.80
N THR A 352 -22.78 18.46 5.50
CA THR A 352 -21.41 18.36 4.95
C THR A 352 -21.34 18.05 3.46
N LYS A 353 -22.44 17.59 2.86
CA LYS A 353 -22.52 16.97 1.51
C LYS A 353 -21.70 15.69 1.33
N HIS A 354 -21.12 15.12 2.38
CA HIS A 354 -20.39 13.84 2.32
C HIS A 354 -21.32 12.63 2.49
N CYS A 355 -20.89 11.48 1.97
CA CYS A 355 -21.63 10.22 2.04
C CYS A 355 -21.34 9.49 3.36
N LYS A 356 -22.30 9.50 4.30
CA LYS A 356 -22.21 8.80 5.60
C LYS A 356 -23.00 7.50 5.62
N ALA A 357 -22.54 6.53 6.37
CA ALA A 357 -23.09 5.18 6.44
C ALA A 357 -24.41 5.12 7.21
N ILE A 358 -25.33 4.27 6.77
CA ILE A 358 -26.66 4.12 7.37
C ILE A 358 -26.64 2.98 8.41
N GLY A 359 -27.06 3.30 9.65
CA GLY A 359 -27.65 2.31 10.57
C GLY A 359 -26.70 1.43 11.40
N THR A 360 -25.41 1.34 11.07
CA THR A 360 -24.40 0.68 11.93
C THR A 360 -23.30 1.65 12.34
N ILE A 361 -22.97 1.66 13.64
CA ILE A 361 -21.85 2.42 14.21
C ILE A 361 -20.53 1.76 13.77
N ALA A 362 -19.56 2.56 13.32
CA ALA A 362 -18.23 2.10 13.00
C ALA A 362 -17.33 2.08 14.25
N TYR A 363 -16.49 1.05 14.35
CA TYR A 363 -15.54 0.87 15.43
C TYR A 363 -14.13 0.71 14.88
N LEU A 364 -13.15 1.36 15.49
CA LEU A 364 -11.73 1.13 15.26
C LEU A 364 -11.23 0.09 16.24
N PHE A 365 -10.58 -0.96 15.74
CA PHE A 365 -9.88 -1.97 16.53
C PHE A 365 -8.37 -1.82 16.28
N PHE A 366 -7.57 -1.85 17.34
CA PHE A 366 -6.12 -1.63 17.25
C PHE A 366 -5.34 -2.50 18.23
N THR A 367 -4.11 -2.85 17.84
CA THR A 367 -3.14 -3.49 18.74
C THR A 367 -2.55 -2.48 19.73
N ASN A 368 -2.14 -2.96 20.89
CA ASN A 368 -1.38 -2.19 21.89
C ASN A 368 -0.37 -3.11 22.60
N HIS A 369 0.45 -3.82 21.82
CA HIS A 369 1.45 -4.84 22.20
C HIS A 369 0.92 -6.04 23.03
N HIS A 370 0.41 -5.79 24.24
CA HIS A 370 -0.09 -6.79 25.21
C HIS A 370 -1.61 -6.96 25.22
N GLU A 371 -2.36 -6.18 24.44
CA GLU A 371 -3.82 -6.27 24.35
C GLU A 371 -4.35 -5.68 23.04
N VAL A 372 -5.55 -6.13 22.63
CA VAL A 372 -6.33 -5.51 21.54
C VAL A 372 -7.45 -4.68 22.15
N ARG A 373 -7.60 -3.44 21.69
CA ARG A 373 -8.64 -2.49 22.10
C ARG A 373 -9.62 -2.21 20.96
N LYS A 374 -10.83 -1.78 21.31
CA LYS A 374 -11.80 -1.18 20.38
C LYS A 374 -12.25 0.20 20.87
N MET A 375 -12.55 1.09 19.94
CA MET A 375 -13.17 2.38 20.22
C MET A 375 -14.19 2.80 19.14
N THR A 376 -15.20 3.58 19.52
CA THR A 376 -16.06 4.29 18.55
C THR A 376 -15.35 5.51 17.96
N LEU A 377 -15.73 5.92 16.75
CA LEU A 377 -15.19 7.14 16.12
C LEU A 377 -15.46 8.40 16.97
N ASP A 378 -16.60 8.44 17.67
CA ASP A 378 -17.00 9.54 18.57
C ASP A 378 -16.34 9.48 19.97
N LYS A 379 -15.38 8.56 20.20
CA LYS A 379 -14.71 8.28 21.49
C LYS A 379 -15.62 7.86 22.65
N SER A 380 -16.92 7.66 22.40
CA SER A 380 -17.95 7.39 23.41
C SER A 380 -17.86 6.02 24.08
N GLU A 381 -17.39 5.00 23.36
CA GLU A 381 -17.09 3.67 23.87
C GLU A 381 -15.60 3.41 23.62
N TYR A 382 -14.85 3.11 24.68
CA TYR A 382 -13.43 2.75 24.62
C TYR A 382 -13.21 1.55 25.57
N THR A 383 -12.88 0.39 25.01
CA THR A 383 -12.87 -0.88 25.76
C THR A 383 -11.77 -1.82 25.28
N ARG A 384 -11.41 -2.78 26.12
CA ARG A 384 -10.44 -3.83 25.80
C ARG A 384 -11.18 -5.09 25.33
N VAL A 385 -10.66 -5.76 24.32
CA VAL A 385 -11.30 -6.91 23.66
C VAL A 385 -10.54 -8.20 23.92
N ILE A 386 -9.20 -8.17 23.81
CA ILE A 386 -8.33 -9.31 24.09
C ILE A 386 -7.23 -8.85 25.07
N PRO A 387 -7.31 -9.20 26.36
CA PRO A 387 -6.30 -8.84 27.36
C PRO A 387 -5.24 -9.94 27.54
N ARG A 388 -4.01 -9.55 27.90
CA ARG A 388 -2.89 -10.46 28.28
C ARG A 388 -2.30 -11.28 27.12
N LEU A 389 -2.15 -10.63 25.97
CA LEU A 389 -1.34 -11.09 24.85
C LEU A 389 0.16 -10.82 25.13
N LYS A 390 1.09 -11.47 24.41
CA LYS A 390 2.53 -11.31 24.67
C LYS A 390 3.15 -10.17 23.85
N ASN A 391 3.19 -10.31 22.53
CA ASN A 391 3.54 -9.24 21.60
C ASN A 391 2.72 -9.47 20.33
N VAL A 392 1.67 -8.66 20.16
CA VAL A 392 0.71 -8.78 19.07
C VAL A 392 0.73 -7.53 18.21
N VAL A 393 0.99 -7.76 16.92
CA VAL A 393 1.40 -6.74 15.94
C VAL A 393 0.28 -6.46 14.96
N ALA A 394 -0.09 -7.43 14.13
CA ALA A 394 -1.13 -7.29 13.11
C ALA A 394 -2.47 -7.91 13.53
N LEU A 395 -3.59 -7.33 13.08
CA LEU A 395 -4.94 -7.84 13.30
C LEU A 395 -5.83 -7.74 12.05
N ASP A 396 -6.74 -8.70 11.86
CA ASP A 396 -7.83 -8.61 10.89
C ASP A 396 -9.08 -9.36 11.41
N MET A 397 -10.22 -9.22 10.75
CA MET A 397 -11.50 -9.74 11.21
C MET A 397 -12.44 -10.14 10.09
N ASN A 398 -13.30 -11.10 10.36
CA ASN A 398 -14.50 -11.34 9.56
C ASN A 398 -15.68 -10.64 10.23
N ILE A 399 -16.18 -9.56 9.60
CA ILE A 399 -17.25 -8.72 10.15
C ILE A 399 -18.59 -9.48 10.14
N ALA A 400 -18.80 -10.40 9.20
CA ALA A 400 -20.01 -11.18 9.06
C ALA A 400 -20.11 -12.34 10.07
N THR A 401 -19.02 -13.09 10.31
CA THR A 401 -18.98 -14.15 11.34
C THR A 401 -18.64 -13.64 12.74
N LYS A 402 -18.11 -12.41 12.84
CA LYS A 402 -17.59 -11.77 14.06
C LYS A 402 -16.44 -12.55 14.70
N GLU A 403 -15.52 -13.01 13.86
CA GLU A 403 -14.25 -13.62 14.27
C GLU A 403 -13.11 -12.61 14.10
N ILE A 404 -12.22 -12.53 15.10
CA ILE A 404 -11.01 -11.72 15.05
C ILE A 404 -9.77 -12.65 14.96
N TYR A 405 -8.85 -12.26 14.10
CA TYR A 405 -7.59 -12.93 13.78
C TYR A 405 -6.44 -11.99 14.17
N TRP A 406 -5.34 -12.52 14.71
CA TRP A 406 -4.17 -11.71 15.06
C TRP A 406 -2.87 -12.53 15.01
N SER A 407 -1.75 -11.84 14.79
CA SER A 407 -0.41 -12.42 14.87
C SER A 407 0.25 -12.14 16.23
N ASP A 408 0.90 -13.15 16.83
CA ASP A 408 1.80 -12.97 17.99
C ASP A 408 3.21 -13.38 17.58
N ILE A 409 4.09 -12.40 17.41
CA ILE A 409 5.47 -12.62 16.93
C ILE A 409 6.31 -13.33 18.00
N SER A 410 6.11 -12.99 19.28
CA SER A 410 6.83 -13.64 20.39
C SER A 410 6.50 -15.13 20.56
N GLN A 411 5.33 -15.55 20.06
CA GLN A 411 4.88 -16.94 20.08
C GLN A 411 4.99 -17.63 18.72
N LYS A 412 5.41 -16.91 17.67
CA LYS A 412 5.46 -17.33 16.27
C LYS A 412 4.16 -18.03 15.82
N LYS A 413 3.02 -17.38 16.06
CA LYS A 413 1.68 -17.94 15.84
C LYS A 413 0.68 -16.93 15.32
N ILE A 414 -0.27 -17.42 14.53
CA ILE A 414 -1.50 -16.71 14.17
C ILE A 414 -2.67 -17.40 14.87
N TYR A 415 -3.53 -16.60 15.51
CA TYR A 415 -4.67 -17.04 16.30
C TYR A 415 -5.99 -16.54 15.70
N ARG A 416 -7.11 -17.19 16.06
CA ARG A 416 -8.48 -16.71 15.84
C ARG A 416 -9.34 -16.94 17.09
N THR A 417 -10.33 -16.07 17.31
CA THR A 417 -11.41 -16.28 18.31
C THR A 417 -12.70 -15.57 17.87
N PRO A 418 -13.89 -16.09 18.21
CA PRO A 418 -15.13 -15.32 18.12
C PRO A 418 -15.09 -14.10 19.06
N MET A 419 -15.53 -12.94 18.59
CA MET A 419 -15.45 -11.67 19.33
C MET A 419 -16.18 -11.71 20.68
N ASN A 420 -17.27 -12.50 20.78
CA ASN A 420 -18.04 -12.68 22.02
C ASN A 420 -17.28 -13.46 23.12
N SER A 421 -16.22 -14.19 22.76
CA SER A 421 -15.38 -15.01 23.64
C SER A 421 -13.92 -14.55 23.65
N ALA A 422 -13.65 -13.33 23.19
CA ALA A 422 -12.31 -12.83 22.95
C ALA A 422 -11.47 -12.67 24.24
N GLU A 423 -12.12 -12.41 25.37
CA GLU A 423 -11.47 -12.33 26.70
C GLU A 423 -11.02 -13.70 27.26
N ASP A 424 -11.60 -14.80 26.78
CA ASP A 424 -11.31 -16.16 27.26
C ASP A 424 -10.20 -16.81 26.42
N SER A 425 -9.00 -16.88 27.00
CA SER A 425 -7.83 -17.49 26.36
C SER A 425 -7.95 -18.99 26.09
N THR A 426 -8.97 -19.67 26.63
CA THR A 426 -9.26 -21.08 26.26
C THR A 426 -9.94 -21.21 24.89
N GLN A 427 -10.57 -20.15 24.39
CA GLN A 427 -11.22 -20.11 23.07
C GLN A 427 -10.29 -19.58 21.96
N HIS A 428 -9.03 -19.28 22.28
CA HIS A 428 -8.03 -18.80 21.32
C HIS A 428 -7.49 -19.97 20.48
N HIS A 429 -8.06 -20.17 19.30
CA HIS A 429 -7.66 -21.24 18.38
C HIS A 429 -6.42 -20.83 17.57
N ILE A 430 -5.39 -21.68 17.56
CA ILE A 430 -4.21 -21.50 16.70
C ILE A 430 -4.61 -21.86 15.25
N VAL A 431 -4.39 -20.93 14.32
CA VAL A 431 -4.58 -21.14 12.86
C VAL A 431 -3.28 -21.67 12.24
N ILE A 432 -2.14 -21.04 12.55
CA ILE A 432 -0.80 -21.45 12.13
C ILE A 432 0.18 -21.26 13.31
N GLY A 433 1.14 -22.17 13.44
CA GLY A 433 2.22 -22.11 14.43
C GLY A 433 3.47 -22.92 14.06
N ASN A 434 3.67 -23.19 12.76
CA ASN A 434 4.82 -23.87 12.16
C ASN A 434 5.18 -23.14 10.85
N ASP A 435 6.47 -23.04 10.53
CA ASP A 435 7.02 -22.36 9.33
C ASP A 435 6.60 -20.88 9.21
N ILE A 436 6.73 -20.17 10.32
CA ILE A 436 6.36 -18.78 10.52
C ILE A 436 7.35 -18.19 11.54
N ASP A 437 7.88 -17.00 11.27
CA ASP A 437 8.94 -16.38 12.07
C ASP A 437 8.61 -14.96 12.49
N ALA A 438 8.24 -14.07 11.56
CA ALA A 438 7.85 -12.69 11.86
C ALA A 438 6.61 -12.25 11.03
N PRO A 439 5.39 -12.67 11.45
CA PRO A 439 4.14 -12.30 10.80
C PRO A 439 3.71 -10.86 11.10
N GLU A 440 4.31 -9.90 10.40
CA GLU A 440 4.09 -8.46 10.56
C GLU A 440 2.79 -7.92 9.90
N GLY A 441 2.11 -8.71 9.07
CA GLY A 441 0.85 -8.32 8.43
C GLY A 441 -0.04 -9.51 8.09
N ILE A 442 -1.36 -9.35 8.27
CA ILE A 442 -2.37 -10.36 7.92
C ILE A 442 -3.55 -9.69 7.18
N ALA A 443 -4.19 -10.43 6.26
CA ALA A 443 -5.37 -9.97 5.52
C ALA A 443 -6.31 -11.14 5.19
N LEU A 444 -7.61 -10.98 5.47
CA LEU A 444 -8.62 -12.02 5.34
C LEU A 444 -9.49 -11.80 4.10
N ASP A 445 -9.53 -12.79 3.22
CA ASP A 445 -10.55 -12.92 2.19
C ASP A 445 -11.85 -13.45 2.83
N TRP A 446 -12.73 -12.52 3.22
CA TRP A 446 -14.05 -12.83 3.81
C TRP A 446 -15.03 -13.47 2.83
N VAL A 447 -14.73 -13.51 1.52
CA VAL A 447 -15.59 -14.10 0.48
C VAL A 447 -15.28 -15.58 0.29
N HIS A 448 -13.99 -15.94 0.22
CA HIS A 448 -13.53 -17.31 -0.02
C HIS A 448 -13.03 -18.03 1.25
N GLY A 449 -12.92 -17.34 2.39
CA GLY A 449 -12.54 -17.93 3.69
C GLY A 449 -11.05 -18.26 3.82
N ASN A 450 -10.18 -17.45 3.19
CA ASN A 450 -8.73 -17.63 3.20
C ASN A 450 -8.04 -16.46 3.92
N LEU A 451 -7.05 -16.75 4.76
CA LEU A 451 -6.18 -15.77 5.40
C LEU A 451 -4.85 -15.71 4.65
N TYR A 452 -4.41 -14.50 4.31
CA TYR A 452 -3.12 -14.18 3.72
C TYR A 452 -2.24 -13.54 4.80
N TRP A 453 -0.93 -13.80 4.75
CA TRP A 453 0.04 -13.13 5.63
C TRP A 453 1.38 -12.89 4.95
N THR A 454 2.06 -11.86 5.43
CA THR A 454 3.47 -11.56 5.16
C THR A 454 4.34 -12.17 6.26
N ASP A 455 5.57 -12.55 5.92
CA ASP A 455 6.59 -12.89 6.91
C ASP A 455 7.89 -12.15 6.55
N SER A 456 8.28 -11.20 7.40
CA SER A 456 9.37 -10.25 7.13
C SER A 456 10.75 -10.90 7.25
N VAL A 457 10.90 -11.87 8.17
CA VAL A 457 12.14 -12.62 8.40
C VAL A 457 12.34 -13.69 7.32
N ARG A 458 11.25 -14.32 6.85
CA ARG A 458 11.32 -15.35 5.80
C ARG A 458 11.30 -14.78 4.38
N GLY A 459 10.93 -13.50 4.22
CA GLY A 459 10.75 -12.87 2.89
C GLY A 459 9.63 -13.55 2.09
N THR A 460 8.48 -13.84 2.71
CA THR A 460 7.39 -14.58 2.04
C THR A 460 6.03 -13.91 2.15
N VAL A 461 5.17 -14.21 1.16
CA VAL A 461 3.72 -14.02 1.24
C VAL A 461 3.05 -15.37 1.08
N SER A 462 2.19 -15.74 2.02
CA SER A 462 1.56 -17.06 2.09
C SER A 462 0.05 -16.97 2.32
N VAL A 463 -0.68 -18.04 2.00
CA VAL A 463 -2.13 -18.17 2.15
C VAL A 463 -2.50 -19.46 2.88
N VAL A 464 -3.53 -19.41 3.73
CA VAL A 464 -4.09 -20.56 4.46
C VAL A 464 -5.62 -20.46 4.52
N THR A 465 -6.32 -21.58 4.51
CA THR A 465 -7.75 -21.60 4.86
C THR A 465 -7.97 -21.10 6.29
N ALA A 466 -9.09 -20.44 6.60
CA ALA A 466 -9.42 -19.98 7.96
C ALA A 466 -9.25 -21.07 9.06
N ASP A 467 -9.48 -22.35 8.74
CA ASP A 467 -9.30 -23.49 9.65
C ASP A 467 -7.86 -24.01 9.79
N GLY A 468 -6.85 -23.32 9.25
CA GLY A 468 -5.44 -23.75 9.28
C GLY A 468 -5.10 -24.97 8.40
N SER A 469 -6.12 -25.71 7.94
CA SER A 469 -6.03 -27.04 7.32
C SER A 469 -5.15 -27.17 6.07
N ARG A 470 -5.11 -26.13 5.24
CA ARG A 470 -4.45 -26.13 3.93
C ARG A 470 -3.74 -24.80 3.75
N ARG A 471 -2.41 -24.83 3.63
CA ARG A 471 -1.55 -23.65 3.44
C ARG A 471 -0.74 -23.74 2.14
N LYS A 472 -0.31 -22.60 1.62
CA LYS A 472 0.59 -22.48 0.47
C LYS A 472 1.40 -21.18 0.55
N THR A 473 2.72 -21.24 0.37
CA THR A 473 3.51 -20.02 0.10
C THR A 473 3.33 -19.61 -1.37
N LEU A 474 2.91 -18.36 -1.60
CA LEU A 474 2.65 -17.81 -2.93
C LEU A 474 3.91 -17.15 -3.51
N PHE A 475 4.60 -16.35 -2.69
CA PHE A 475 5.80 -15.61 -3.08
C PHE A 475 6.93 -15.84 -2.06
N HIS A 476 8.14 -16.05 -2.57
CA HIS A 476 9.37 -16.37 -1.81
C HIS A 476 10.65 -15.83 -2.48
N GLN A 477 10.48 -14.96 -3.47
CA GLN A 477 11.52 -14.42 -4.35
C GLN A 477 11.24 -12.93 -4.53
N ASP A 478 12.29 -12.13 -4.70
CA ASP A 478 12.21 -10.68 -4.84
C ASP A 478 11.36 -10.04 -3.73
N LEU A 479 11.48 -10.54 -2.50
CA LEU A 479 10.86 -10.04 -1.27
C LEU A 479 11.97 -9.94 -0.24
N SER A 480 12.09 -8.79 0.43
CA SER A 480 13.16 -8.56 1.40
C SER A 480 12.64 -8.31 2.81
N LYS A 481 11.68 -7.40 2.99
CA LYS A 481 10.98 -7.15 4.26
C LYS A 481 9.52 -6.79 4.01
N PRO A 482 8.67 -7.74 3.58
CA PRO A 482 7.24 -7.49 3.42
C PRO A 482 6.57 -7.23 4.77
N ARG A 483 5.77 -6.15 4.87
CA ARG A 483 5.09 -5.71 6.10
C ARG A 483 3.57 -5.76 5.94
N ALA A 484 2.90 -4.65 5.65
CA ALA A 484 1.44 -4.61 5.61
C ALA A 484 0.88 -5.22 4.31
N ILE A 485 -0.32 -5.79 4.40
CA ILE A 485 -0.97 -6.55 3.32
C ILE A 485 -2.48 -6.33 3.36
N VAL A 486 -3.12 -6.20 2.20
CA VAL A 486 -4.58 -6.06 2.05
C VAL A 486 -5.10 -6.82 0.83
N VAL A 487 -6.35 -7.27 0.87
CA VAL A 487 -7.01 -8.03 -0.20
C VAL A 487 -8.19 -7.28 -0.82
N ASP A 488 -8.42 -7.52 -2.11
CA ASP A 488 -9.65 -7.18 -2.83
C ASP A 488 -10.32 -8.48 -3.33
N PRO A 489 -11.28 -9.03 -2.58
CA PRO A 489 -12.07 -10.20 -2.98
C PRO A 489 -13.12 -9.95 -4.07
N GLN A 490 -13.30 -8.71 -4.56
CA GLN A 490 -14.16 -8.40 -5.71
C GLN A 490 -13.37 -8.43 -7.02
N SER A 491 -12.19 -7.80 -7.04
CA SER A 491 -11.28 -7.77 -8.19
C SER A 491 -10.35 -8.99 -8.26
N ASN A 492 -10.26 -9.76 -7.17
CA ASN A 492 -9.39 -10.91 -6.93
C ASN A 492 -7.88 -10.57 -6.89
N PHE A 493 -7.51 -9.49 -6.21
CA PHE A 493 -6.10 -9.10 -6.01
C PHE A 493 -5.70 -9.06 -4.51
N VAL A 494 -4.40 -9.10 -4.27
CA VAL A 494 -3.73 -8.84 -2.99
C VAL A 494 -2.64 -7.80 -3.24
N TYR A 495 -2.47 -6.89 -2.29
CA TYR A 495 -1.52 -5.79 -2.33
C TYR A 495 -0.70 -5.80 -1.03
N TRP A 496 0.61 -5.52 -1.10
CA TRP A 496 1.46 -5.47 0.09
C TRP A 496 2.59 -4.45 -0.05
N THR A 497 3.13 -4.03 1.09
CA THR A 497 4.35 -3.21 1.17
C THR A 497 5.59 -4.09 1.38
N ASP A 498 6.72 -3.70 0.78
CA ASP A 498 8.06 -4.21 1.09
C ASP A 498 9.00 -3.02 1.27
N TRP A 499 9.65 -2.95 2.44
CA TRP A 499 10.57 -1.86 2.82
C TRP A 499 12.05 -2.28 2.77
N GLY A 500 12.36 -3.47 2.25
CA GLY A 500 13.74 -3.84 1.93
C GLY A 500 14.27 -3.09 0.71
N ASN A 501 15.45 -3.47 0.21
CA ASN A 501 16.10 -2.76 -0.90
C ASN A 501 15.88 -3.49 -2.24
N PRO A 502 15.20 -2.88 -3.25
CA PRO A 502 14.52 -1.57 -3.24
C PRO A 502 13.09 -1.64 -2.68
N ALA A 503 12.67 -0.55 -2.00
CA ALA A 503 11.35 -0.44 -1.40
C ALA A 503 10.25 -0.30 -2.46
N LYS A 504 9.07 -0.87 -2.20
CA LYS A 504 7.99 -0.98 -3.19
C LYS A 504 6.63 -1.32 -2.59
N ILE A 505 5.58 -0.99 -3.34
CA ILE A 505 4.25 -1.60 -3.17
C ILE A 505 4.03 -2.54 -4.34
N GLU A 506 3.58 -3.76 -4.06
CA GLU A 506 3.31 -4.78 -5.06
C GLU A 506 1.83 -5.17 -5.09
N LYS A 507 1.40 -5.67 -6.25
CA LYS A 507 0.07 -6.17 -6.58
C LYS A 507 0.23 -7.57 -7.17
N ALA A 508 -0.64 -8.50 -6.79
CA ALA A 508 -0.79 -9.78 -7.49
C ALA A 508 -2.23 -10.31 -7.38
N GLY A 509 -2.58 -11.32 -8.16
CA GLY A 509 -3.84 -12.04 -8.00
C GLY A 509 -3.87 -12.87 -6.72
N LEU A 510 -5.06 -13.06 -6.13
CA LEU A 510 -5.27 -13.87 -4.91
C LEU A 510 -4.79 -15.34 -5.03
N ASN A 511 -4.58 -15.83 -6.25
CA ASN A 511 -4.03 -17.14 -6.55
C ASN A 511 -2.49 -17.19 -6.69
N GLY A 512 -1.78 -16.07 -6.48
CA GLY A 512 -0.34 -15.96 -6.71
C GLY A 512 0.06 -15.70 -8.18
N GLY A 513 -0.91 -15.46 -9.07
CA GLY A 513 -0.64 -15.07 -10.46
C GLY A 513 -0.46 -13.56 -10.64
N ASP A 514 0.04 -13.15 -11.81
CA ASP A 514 0.08 -11.74 -12.27
C ASP A 514 0.68 -10.74 -11.25
N ARG A 515 1.89 -11.04 -10.75
CA ARG A 515 2.62 -10.14 -9.84
C ARG A 515 3.24 -8.97 -10.60
N THR A 516 2.97 -7.76 -10.14
CA THR A 516 3.49 -6.48 -10.66
C THR A 516 3.86 -5.54 -9.52
N ALA A 517 4.99 -4.84 -9.61
CA ALA A 517 5.24 -3.68 -8.75
C ALA A 517 4.32 -2.51 -9.18
N LEU A 518 3.63 -1.91 -8.22
CA LEU A 518 2.66 -0.82 -8.41
C LEU A 518 3.27 0.56 -8.11
N VAL A 519 4.16 0.63 -7.10
CA VAL A 519 4.91 1.84 -6.74
C VAL A 519 6.37 1.45 -6.50
N THR A 520 7.30 2.13 -7.17
CA THR A 520 8.75 1.93 -7.06
C THR A 520 9.54 3.23 -6.82
N ASP A 521 8.91 4.38 -7.02
CA ASP A 521 9.54 5.70 -6.96
C ASP A 521 9.05 6.46 -5.72
N ASN A 522 9.87 7.35 -5.14
CA ASN A 522 9.54 8.17 -3.96
C ASN A 522 8.86 7.33 -2.86
N ILE A 523 9.54 6.27 -2.43
CA ILE A 523 9.10 5.30 -1.42
C ILE A 523 10.35 4.76 -0.73
N VAL A 524 10.36 4.70 0.60
CA VAL A 524 11.52 4.33 1.43
C VAL A 524 11.11 3.35 2.51
N TRP A 525 10.18 3.73 3.40
CA TRP A 525 9.73 2.88 4.50
C TRP A 525 8.19 2.72 4.53
N PRO A 526 7.59 2.06 3.53
CA PRO A 526 6.14 1.87 3.44
C PRO A 526 5.64 0.87 4.49
N ASN A 527 5.12 1.38 5.61
CA ASN A 527 4.79 0.55 6.77
C ASN A 527 3.33 0.09 6.80
N GLY A 528 2.37 0.98 6.54
CA GLY A 528 0.94 0.67 6.53
C GLY A 528 0.32 0.85 5.15
N ILE A 529 -0.62 -0.03 4.79
CA ILE A 529 -1.42 0.07 3.56
C ILE A 529 -2.89 -0.26 3.84
N THR A 530 -3.81 0.48 3.23
CA THR A 530 -5.24 0.22 3.34
C THR A 530 -5.97 0.49 2.02
N LEU A 531 -7.11 -0.17 1.82
CA LEU A 531 -7.87 -0.13 0.57
C LEU A 531 -9.26 0.47 0.78
N ASP A 532 -9.62 1.40 -0.09
CA ASP A 532 -11.00 1.76 -0.37
C ASP A 532 -11.50 0.93 -1.57
N LEU A 533 -12.32 -0.08 -1.27
CA LEU A 533 -12.89 -1.01 -2.25
C LEU A 533 -13.85 -0.31 -3.23
N LEU A 534 -14.55 0.75 -2.79
CA LEU A 534 -15.56 1.44 -3.57
C LEU A 534 -14.90 2.37 -4.60
N ASN A 535 -13.97 3.19 -4.12
CA ASN A 535 -13.21 4.12 -4.96
C ASN A 535 -12.01 3.44 -5.66
N GLN A 536 -11.79 2.14 -5.45
CA GLN A 536 -10.67 1.34 -5.97
C GLN A 536 -9.32 2.06 -5.78
N ARG A 537 -9.10 2.60 -4.56
CA ARG A 537 -7.98 3.48 -4.23
C ARG A 537 -7.23 2.95 -3.01
N LEU A 538 -5.92 2.77 -3.17
CA LEU A 538 -5.00 2.43 -2.10
C LEU A 538 -4.51 3.70 -1.41
N TYR A 539 -4.33 3.59 -0.09
CA TYR A 539 -3.70 4.58 0.76
C TYR A 539 -2.55 3.91 1.51
N TRP A 540 -1.42 4.59 1.69
CA TRP A 540 -0.29 4.07 2.47
C TRP A 540 0.42 5.19 3.25
N VAL A 541 1.18 4.79 4.26
CA VAL A 541 2.07 5.65 5.05
C VAL A 541 3.52 5.23 4.84
N ASP A 542 4.42 6.21 4.72
CA ASP A 542 5.87 6.02 4.63
C ASP A 542 6.55 6.75 5.78
N SER A 543 7.26 6.00 6.64
CA SER A 543 7.72 6.50 7.95
C SER A 543 9.06 7.22 7.92
N LYS A 544 9.90 7.07 6.87
CA LYS A 544 11.13 7.87 6.69
C LYS A 544 10.94 9.05 5.73
N LEU A 545 9.82 9.06 4.98
CA LEU A 545 9.39 10.24 4.20
C LEU A 545 8.37 11.11 4.96
N HIS A 546 7.86 10.67 6.11
CA HIS A 546 6.82 11.34 6.90
C HIS A 546 5.57 11.71 6.09
N THR A 547 5.17 10.83 5.16
CA THR A 547 4.03 11.08 4.25
C THR A 547 2.91 10.07 4.34
N LEU A 548 1.69 10.56 4.14
CA LEU A 548 0.51 9.75 3.82
C LEU A 548 0.17 9.99 2.34
N SER A 549 0.16 8.92 1.56
CA SER A 549 -0.03 8.94 0.10
C SER A 549 -1.20 8.07 -0.34
N SER A 550 -1.75 8.35 -1.53
CA SER A 550 -2.81 7.53 -2.15
C SER A 550 -2.61 7.37 -3.67
N ILE A 551 -3.10 6.26 -4.22
CA ILE A 551 -2.98 5.89 -5.63
C ILE A 551 -4.17 5.00 -6.08
N ASP A 552 -4.55 5.07 -7.35
CA ASP A 552 -5.46 4.10 -7.98
C ASP A 552 -4.83 2.69 -7.95
N VAL A 553 -5.61 1.63 -7.74
CA VAL A 553 -5.15 0.23 -7.86
C VAL A 553 -4.57 -0.11 -9.24
N GLN A 554 -4.82 0.69 -10.28
CA GLN A 554 -4.22 0.58 -11.62
C GLN A 554 -2.92 1.40 -11.79
N GLY A 555 -2.45 2.07 -10.73
CA GLY A 555 -1.20 2.87 -10.73
C GLY A 555 -1.37 4.32 -11.19
N GLY A 556 -2.58 4.74 -11.53
CA GLY A 556 -2.91 6.12 -11.89
C GLY A 556 -3.09 7.06 -10.69
N GLY A 557 -3.09 8.36 -10.95
CA GLY A 557 -3.59 9.38 -10.01
C GLY A 557 -2.93 9.38 -8.62
N ARG A 558 -1.62 9.07 -8.53
CA ARG A 558 -0.86 9.16 -7.28
C ARG A 558 -0.89 10.58 -6.73
N ARG A 559 -1.22 10.73 -5.45
CA ARG A 559 -1.17 12.00 -4.72
C ARG A 559 -0.67 11.80 -3.30
N THR A 560 0.25 12.65 -2.86
CA THR A 560 0.56 12.83 -1.44
C THR A 560 -0.56 13.66 -0.81
N LEU A 561 -1.01 13.29 0.39
CA LEU A 561 -2.13 13.91 1.08
C LEU A 561 -1.68 14.67 2.34
N ILE A 562 -0.74 14.09 3.09
CA ILE A 562 -0.16 14.71 4.29
C ILE A 562 1.36 14.56 4.21
N ILE A 563 2.07 15.61 4.59
CA ILE A 563 3.52 15.64 4.83
C ILE A 563 3.71 16.41 6.14
N ASP A 564 4.04 15.71 7.22
CA ASP A 564 4.15 16.30 8.56
C ASP A 564 5.08 15.45 9.42
N GLU A 565 6.32 15.93 9.63
CA GLU A 565 7.36 15.26 10.42
C GLU A 565 6.94 15.01 11.88
N HIS A 566 6.08 15.86 12.45
CA HIS A 566 5.64 15.75 13.83
C HIS A 566 4.38 14.88 14.00
N LYS A 567 3.53 14.73 12.96
CA LYS A 567 2.29 13.91 12.99
C LYS A 567 2.39 12.57 12.26
N LEU A 568 3.45 12.38 11.48
CA LEU A 568 3.81 11.14 10.79
C LEU A 568 5.27 10.76 11.12
N ALA A 569 5.64 10.87 12.39
CA ALA A 569 6.99 10.61 12.88
C ALA A 569 7.37 9.12 12.70
N HIS A 570 6.53 8.21 13.20
CA HIS A 570 6.67 6.78 12.89
C HIS A 570 5.29 6.07 12.78
N PRO A 571 4.56 6.33 11.68
CA PRO A 571 3.25 5.73 11.44
C PRO A 571 3.36 4.25 11.04
N LEU A 572 2.49 3.39 11.57
CA LEU A 572 2.46 1.96 11.24
C LEU A 572 1.11 1.51 10.66
N GLY A 573 0.05 1.43 11.47
CA GLY A 573 -1.28 0.99 11.04
C GLY A 573 -2.05 2.08 10.29
N LEU A 574 -2.94 1.67 9.37
CA LEU A 574 -3.71 2.61 8.53
C LEU A 574 -5.12 2.09 8.22
N ALA A 575 -6.14 2.93 8.44
CA ALA A 575 -7.53 2.67 8.10
C ALA A 575 -8.21 3.89 7.45
N VAL A 576 -9.22 3.65 6.61
CA VAL A 576 -10.00 4.71 5.92
C VAL A 576 -11.50 4.41 6.03
N PHE A 577 -12.32 5.42 6.34
CA PHE A 577 -13.79 5.33 6.34
C PHE A 577 -14.44 6.69 6.07
N GLU A 578 -15.52 6.70 5.27
CA GLU A 578 -16.26 7.93 4.90
C GLU A 578 -15.32 9.00 4.31
N GLU A 579 -15.29 10.22 4.84
CA GLU A 579 -14.32 11.27 4.48
C GLU A 579 -12.97 11.21 5.24
N LYS A 580 -12.77 10.24 6.15
CA LYS A 580 -11.64 10.24 7.10
C LYS A 580 -10.61 9.14 6.84
N VAL A 581 -9.36 9.46 7.16
CA VAL A 581 -8.25 8.52 7.31
C VAL A 581 -7.79 8.50 8.78
N PHE A 582 -7.36 7.34 9.24
CA PHE A 582 -6.94 7.05 10.62
C PHE A 582 -5.61 6.30 10.58
N TRP A 583 -4.63 6.71 11.37
CA TRP A 583 -3.35 6.00 11.46
C TRP A 583 -2.91 5.84 12.91
N THR A 584 -2.10 4.80 13.16
CA THR A 584 -1.32 4.72 14.40
C THR A 584 0.03 5.38 14.19
N ASP A 585 0.58 6.00 15.23
CA ASP A 585 1.96 6.47 15.28
C ASP A 585 2.58 6.04 16.61
N VAL A 586 3.74 5.35 16.52
CA VAL A 586 4.43 4.78 17.69
C VAL A 586 5.22 5.84 18.44
N SER A 587 5.93 6.72 17.73
CA SER A 587 6.71 7.81 18.32
C SER A 587 5.82 8.82 19.04
N ASN A 588 4.66 9.15 18.45
CA ASN A 588 3.61 9.95 19.10
C ASN A 588 2.79 9.14 20.12
N SER A 589 2.93 7.81 20.17
CA SER A 589 2.19 6.90 21.06
C SER A 589 0.66 7.12 21.01
N ALA A 590 0.14 7.30 19.80
CA ALA A 590 -1.21 7.82 19.56
C ALA A 590 -1.90 7.19 18.32
N ILE A 591 -3.21 7.42 18.22
CA ILE A 591 -4.00 7.23 17.00
C ILE A 591 -4.47 8.61 16.55
N LEU A 592 -4.16 8.96 15.31
CA LEU A 592 -4.50 10.23 14.68
C LEU A 592 -5.59 10.03 13.61
N SER A 593 -6.28 11.11 13.27
CA SER A 593 -7.30 11.13 12.23
C SER A 593 -7.27 12.44 11.46
N ALA A 594 -7.57 12.40 10.15
CA ALA A 594 -7.60 13.57 9.28
C ALA A 594 -8.63 13.40 8.15
N ASN A 595 -8.90 14.47 7.40
CA ASN A 595 -9.68 14.44 6.17
C ASN A 595 -8.85 13.79 5.05
N ARG A 596 -9.35 12.71 4.42
CA ARG A 596 -8.61 11.97 3.39
C ARG A 596 -8.57 12.63 2.00
N LEU A 597 -9.31 13.73 1.83
CA LEU A 597 -9.43 14.48 0.58
C LEU A 597 -8.51 15.71 0.59
N THR A 598 -8.50 16.47 1.70
CA THR A 598 -7.66 17.67 1.84
C THR A 598 -6.33 17.41 2.55
N GLY A 599 -6.25 16.38 3.41
CA GLY A 599 -5.12 16.16 4.33
C GLY A 599 -5.22 16.97 5.63
N GLU A 600 -6.23 17.84 5.76
CA GLU A 600 -6.40 18.78 6.88
C GLU A 600 -7.20 18.15 8.04
N ASP A 601 -7.52 18.95 9.06
CA ASP A 601 -8.25 18.56 10.28
C ASP A 601 -7.59 17.39 11.06
N ILE A 602 -6.27 17.43 11.22
CA ILE A 602 -5.50 16.43 11.99
C ILE A 602 -5.87 16.51 13.49
N VAL A 603 -6.58 15.49 13.99
CA VAL A 603 -7.09 15.40 15.37
C VAL A 603 -6.68 14.06 15.99
N PRO A 604 -6.05 14.05 17.19
CA PRO A 604 -5.76 12.81 17.92
C PRO A 604 -7.05 12.18 18.45
N LEU A 605 -7.23 10.88 18.22
CA LEU A 605 -8.34 10.09 18.72
C LEU A 605 -8.03 9.48 20.09
N ALA A 606 -6.88 8.82 20.22
CA ALA A 606 -6.40 8.21 21.46
C ALA A 606 -4.90 8.49 21.63
N GLU A 607 -4.47 8.66 22.87
CA GLU A 607 -3.12 9.08 23.26
C GLU A 607 -2.63 8.19 24.42
N HIS A 608 -1.33 8.24 24.73
CA HIS A 608 -0.68 7.41 25.77
C HIS A 608 -0.87 5.89 25.55
N LEU A 609 -0.76 5.47 24.28
CA LEU A 609 -0.66 4.07 23.89
C LEU A 609 0.77 3.54 24.13
N SER A 610 0.96 2.23 24.10
CA SER A 610 2.24 1.58 24.48
C SER A 610 3.07 1.14 23.27
N SER A 611 2.40 0.58 22.27
CA SER A 611 2.91 0.38 20.90
C SER A 611 1.68 0.09 20.03
N PRO A 612 1.10 1.10 19.37
CA PRO A 612 -0.05 0.91 18.48
C PRO A 612 0.46 0.56 17.09
N GLU A 613 0.51 -0.73 16.76
CA GLU A 613 1.21 -1.21 15.55
C GLU A 613 0.28 -1.39 14.35
N ASP A 614 -0.99 -1.76 14.58
CA ASP A 614 -1.97 -1.96 13.53
C ASP A 614 -3.38 -1.46 13.96
N ILE A 615 -4.17 -1.03 12.98
CA ILE A 615 -5.53 -0.49 13.17
C ILE A 615 -6.43 -0.82 11.98
N ILE A 616 -7.60 -1.39 12.27
CA ILE A 616 -8.63 -1.72 11.28
C ILE A 616 -10.01 -1.20 11.70
N LEU A 617 -10.93 -1.13 10.75
CA LEU A 617 -12.28 -0.60 10.96
C LEU A 617 -13.35 -1.69 10.81
N PHE A 618 -14.02 -2.01 11.92
CA PHE A 618 -15.25 -2.80 11.92
C PHE A 618 -16.41 -1.93 11.44
N HIS A 619 -16.87 -2.18 10.21
CA HIS A 619 -18.17 -1.73 9.69
C HIS A 619 -18.64 -2.65 8.56
N ASN A 620 -19.95 -2.97 8.50
CA ASN A 620 -20.50 -3.90 7.51
C ASN A 620 -20.17 -3.51 6.05
N LEU A 621 -20.10 -2.21 5.74
CA LEU A 621 -19.83 -1.72 4.38
C LEU A 621 -18.35 -1.84 3.97
N LYS A 622 -17.42 -2.14 4.91
CA LYS A 622 -16.03 -2.48 4.58
C LYS A 622 -15.85 -3.91 4.02
N GLN A 623 -16.78 -4.82 4.32
CA GLN A 623 -16.74 -6.20 3.83
C GLN A 623 -18.02 -6.55 3.05
N PRO A 624 -18.22 -5.95 1.85
CA PRO A 624 -19.37 -6.22 1.01
C PRO A 624 -19.45 -7.70 0.61
N ALA A 625 -20.67 -8.22 0.47
CA ALA A 625 -20.92 -9.63 0.18
C ALA A 625 -20.50 -10.00 -1.26
N GLY A 626 -19.35 -10.66 -1.40
CA GLY A 626 -18.88 -11.20 -2.66
C GLY A 626 -19.51 -12.54 -3.04
N ARG A 627 -19.18 -13.02 -4.25
CA ARG A 627 -19.62 -14.33 -4.74
C ARG A 627 -18.44 -15.30 -4.82
N ASP A 628 -18.39 -16.21 -3.84
CA ASP A 628 -17.50 -17.36 -3.85
C ASP A 628 -17.74 -18.26 -5.10
N TRP A 629 -16.67 -18.56 -5.84
CA TRP A 629 -16.68 -19.49 -6.98
C TRP A 629 -16.21 -20.91 -6.61
N CYS A 630 -15.57 -21.06 -5.45
CA CYS A 630 -15.03 -22.29 -4.88
C CYS A 630 -16.03 -23.05 -3.99
N GLN A 631 -17.09 -22.37 -3.50
CA GLN A 631 -18.11 -22.89 -2.57
C GLN A 631 -18.61 -24.31 -2.87
N VAL A 632 -18.80 -24.63 -4.15
CA VAL A 632 -19.30 -25.92 -4.61
C VAL A 632 -18.13 -26.89 -4.81
N PHE A 633 -17.99 -27.84 -3.87
CA PHE A 633 -16.95 -28.88 -3.88
C PHE A 633 -15.52 -28.34 -4.09
N ASN A 634 -15.15 -27.23 -3.42
CA ASN A 634 -13.81 -26.63 -3.48
C ASN A 634 -13.40 -26.29 -4.93
N GLY A 635 -14.35 -25.83 -5.77
CA GLY A 635 -14.16 -25.59 -7.21
C GLY A 635 -13.85 -26.86 -8.04
N GLY A 636 -13.88 -28.05 -7.44
CA GLY A 636 -13.35 -29.30 -8.00
C GLY A 636 -11.83 -29.43 -7.89
N CYS A 637 -11.18 -28.64 -7.04
CA CYS A 637 -9.74 -28.69 -6.75
C CYS A 637 -9.44 -29.70 -5.63
N GLU A 638 -8.34 -30.44 -5.72
CA GLU A 638 -7.92 -31.41 -4.69
C GLU A 638 -7.45 -30.71 -3.40
N PHE A 639 -6.62 -29.67 -3.52
CA PHE A 639 -6.04 -28.96 -2.38
C PHE A 639 -6.68 -27.58 -2.18
N LEU A 640 -6.09 -26.48 -2.66
CA LEU A 640 -6.66 -25.13 -2.56
C LEU A 640 -7.39 -24.72 -3.83
N CYS A 641 -8.44 -23.94 -3.66
CA CYS A 641 -9.14 -23.22 -4.72
C CYS A 641 -9.02 -21.72 -4.39
N LEU A 642 -8.29 -20.98 -5.23
CA LEU A 642 -8.04 -19.55 -5.02
C LEU A 642 -8.63 -18.75 -6.18
N ALA A 643 -9.20 -17.59 -5.87
CA ALA A 643 -9.79 -16.70 -6.85
C ALA A 643 -8.72 -16.14 -7.80
N ALA A 644 -9.04 -16.02 -9.09
CA ALA A 644 -8.08 -15.61 -10.12
C ALA A 644 -8.35 -14.17 -10.58
N PRO A 645 -7.31 -13.36 -10.87
CA PRO A 645 -7.46 -11.96 -11.26
C PRO A 645 -8.24 -11.85 -12.58
N GLN A 646 -9.24 -10.95 -12.63
CA GLN A 646 -10.19 -10.87 -13.75
C GLN A 646 -9.66 -10.06 -14.95
N ILE A 647 -8.46 -10.42 -15.44
CA ILE A 647 -7.75 -9.69 -16.50
C ILE A 647 -8.03 -10.28 -17.88
N GLY A 648 -8.31 -9.40 -18.85
CA GLY A 648 -8.48 -9.76 -20.26
C GLY A 648 -9.92 -10.15 -20.64
N ARG A 649 -10.10 -10.73 -21.83
CA ARG A 649 -11.45 -10.95 -22.40
C ARG A 649 -12.22 -12.11 -21.77
N HIS A 650 -11.51 -13.17 -21.36
CA HIS A 650 -12.09 -14.38 -20.79
C HIS A 650 -11.17 -14.95 -19.68
N PRO A 651 -10.98 -14.24 -18.56
CA PRO A 651 -10.20 -14.74 -17.43
C PRO A 651 -10.82 -16.01 -16.83
N PRO A 652 -10.02 -16.94 -16.28
CA PRO A 652 -10.53 -17.93 -15.34
C PRO A 652 -11.06 -17.22 -14.08
N LYS A 653 -12.05 -17.81 -13.40
CA LYS A 653 -12.61 -17.23 -12.17
C LYS A 653 -11.87 -17.63 -10.90
N TYR A 654 -11.36 -18.85 -10.92
CA TYR A 654 -10.56 -19.46 -9.87
C TYR A 654 -9.53 -20.39 -10.51
N THR A 655 -8.50 -20.74 -9.75
CA THR A 655 -7.49 -21.73 -10.13
C THR A 655 -7.21 -22.66 -8.96
N CYS A 656 -7.01 -23.94 -9.25
CA CYS A 656 -6.58 -24.91 -8.26
C CYS A 656 -5.09 -24.74 -7.99
N VAL A 657 -4.70 -24.77 -6.71
CA VAL A 657 -3.30 -24.59 -6.27
C VAL A 657 -2.91 -25.74 -5.33
N CYS A 658 -1.67 -26.22 -5.47
CA CYS A 658 -1.13 -27.38 -4.77
C CYS A 658 -0.19 -26.97 -3.61
N PRO A 659 0.10 -27.88 -2.65
CA PRO A 659 1.11 -27.67 -1.61
C PRO A 659 2.50 -27.40 -2.19
N ASP A 660 3.39 -26.80 -1.40
CA ASP A 660 4.73 -26.37 -1.84
C ASP A 660 5.60 -27.47 -2.47
N ASN A 661 5.47 -28.72 -1.98
CA ASN A 661 6.21 -29.88 -2.48
C ASN A 661 5.45 -30.69 -3.56
N MET A 662 4.48 -30.06 -4.26
CA MET A 662 3.64 -30.67 -5.28
C MET A 662 3.35 -29.71 -6.44
N THR A 663 3.19 -30.25 -7.64
CA THR A 663 2.84 -29.49 -8.84
C THR A 663 1.45 -29.84 -9.34
N LEU A 664 0.75 -28.88 -9.93
CA LEU A 664 -0.58 -29.06 -10.49
C LEU A 664 -0.53 -29.97 -11.74
N ALA A 665 -1.40 -30.98 -11.78
CA ALA A 665 -1.50 -31.92 -12.89
C ALA A 665 -2.14 -31.30 -14.14
N ARG A 666 -2.04 -32.00 -15.27
CA ARG A 666 -2.57 -31.57 -16.57
C ARG A 666 -4.11 -31.48 -16.64
N ASP A 667 -4.80 -31.93 -15.60
CA ASP A 667 -6.26 -31.76 -15.44
C ASP A 667 -6.63 -30.39 -14.82
N MET A 668 -5.62 -29.60 -14.41
CA MET A 668 -5.74 -28.33 -13.70
C MET A 668 -6.47 -28.44 -12.35
N ARG A 669 -6.46 -29.61 -11.70
CA ARG A 669 -7.24 -29.90 -10.48
C ARG A 669 -6.54 -30.76 -9.44
N THR A 670 -5.80 -31.78 -9.85
CA THR A 670 -5.10 -32.69 -8.94
C THR A 670 -3.64 -32.32 -8.76
N CYS A 671 -3.03 -32.78 -7.68
CA CYS A 671 -1.67 -32.47 -7.28
C CYS A 671 -0.80 -33.73 -7.34
N PHE A 672 0.41 -33.61 -7.90
CA PHE A 672 1.37 -34.73 -7.90
C PHE A 672 2.74 -34.29 -7.40
N HIS A 673 3.43 -35.20 -6.70
CA HIS A 673 4.82 -35.00 -6.31
C HIS A 673 5.74 -35.11 -7.52
N THR A 674 6.62 -34.12 -7.69
CA THR A 674 7.77 -34.23 -8.58
C THR A 674 8.81 -35.17 -7.97
N THR A 675 8.68 -36.48 -8.23
CA THR A 675 9.76 -37.41 -7.92
C THR A 675 10.99 -37.04 -8.74
N THR A 676 12.07 -36.62 -8.07
CA THR A 676 13.33 -36.22 -8.70
C THR A 676 13.96 -37.41 -9.42
N THR A 677 13.70 -37.51 -10.72
CA THR A 677 14.21 -38.60 -11.56
C THR A 677 15.71 -38.40 -11.81
N VAL A 678 16.52 -38.92 -10.90
CA VAL A 678 17.94 -39.17 -11.16
C VAL A 678 18.04 -39.94 -12.49
N PRO A 679 18.83 -39.48 -13.48
CA PRO A 679 18.93 -40.12 -14.79
C PRO A 679 19.73 -41.44 -14.71
N GLY A 680 19.11 -42.46 -14.13
CA GLY A 680 19.72 -43.74 -13.78
C GLY A 680 19.16 -44.91 -14.58
N LEU A 681 20.07 -45.63 -15.24
CA LEU A 681 19.98 -47.06 -15.57
C LEU A 681 18.80 -47.51 -16.47
N THR A 682 19.11 -47.67 -17.76
CA THR A 682 18.24 -48.37 -18.73
C THR A 682 18.17 -49.88 -18.44
N PRO A 683 16.96 -50.49 -18.36
CA PRO A 683 16.81 -51.95 -18.34
C PRO A 683 17.18 -52.55 -19.71
N SER A 684 18.04 -53.57 -19.71
CA SER A 684 18.57 -54.19 -20.93
C SER A 684 17.61 -55.24 -21.53
N THR A 685 17.31 -55.18 -22.84
CA THR A 685 16.74 -56.34 -23.56
C THR A 685 17.21 -56.47 -25.02
N VAL A 686 18.20 -57.33 -25.24
CA VAL A 686 18.44 -58.25 -26.40
C VAL A 686 18.28 -57.74 -27.85
N ALA A 687 19.43 -57.40 -28.46
CA ALA A 687 19.94 -57.81 -29.79
C ALA A 687 19.02 -58.01 -31.04
N ARG A 688 19.02 -56.99 -31.93
CA ARG A 688 19.74 -56.95 -33.25
C ARG A 688 20.11 -58.28 -33.97
N PRO A 689 20.03 -58.34 -35.34
CA PRO A 689 21.01 -57.65 -36.20
C PRO A 689 20.46 -56.79 -37.37
N VAL A 690 20.93 -55.55 -37.67
CA VAL A 690 22.17 -55.03 -38.33
C VAL A 690 22.39 -55.53 -39.78
N LEU A 691 22.63 -54.75 -40.86
CA LEU A 691 23.67 -53.73 -41.25
C LEU A 691 23.18 -52.90 -42.48
N ARG A 692 23.76 -51.81 -43.02
CA ARG A 692 24.98 -50.95 -42.82
C ARG A 692 24.62 -49.51 -43.33
N LEU A 693 25.00 -48.41 -42.67
CA LEU A 693 26.19 -47.54 -42.91
C LEU A 693 26.35 -47.05 -44.37
N THR A 694 26.58 -45.76 -44.64
CA THR A 694 27.81 -45.00 -44.29
C THR A 694 27.63 -43.56 -43.73
N SER A 695 28.76 -42.89 -43.45
CA SER A 695 28.98 -41.74 -42.55
C SER A 695 29.43 -40.43 -43.27
N PRO A 696 29.51 -39.26 -42.60
CA PRO A 696 29.83 -37.93 -43.20
C PRO A 696 31.35 -37.64 -43.26
N PRO A 697 31.83 -36.40 -43.55
CA PRO A 697 32.22 -35.50 -42.43
C PRO A 697 32.27 -33.94 -42.66
N PHE A 698 32.20 -33.19 -41.54
CA PHE A 698 32.96 -31.99 -41.11
C PHE A 698 33.16 -30.68 -41.94
N ARG A 699 32.67 -29.57 -41.34
CA ARG A 699 33.41 -28.38 -40.78
C ARG A 699 33.87 -27.18 -41.67
N SER A 700 33.53 -25.97 -41.18
CA SER A 700 34.14 -24.62 -41.43
C SER A 700 33.99 -24.00 -42.85
N THR A 701 34.12 -22.68 -43.09
CA THR A 701 34.56 -21.48 -42.31
C THR A 701 33.62 -20.27 -42.48
N THR A 702 33.84 -19.17 -41.75
CA THR A 702 33.33 -17.81 -42.08
C THR A 702 34.27 -17.11 -43.10
N PRO A 703 33.87 -15.99 -43.77
CA PRO A 703 34.09 -14.65 -43.18
C PRO A 703 33.08 -13.52 -43.55
N GLN A 704 33.01 -12.51 -42.67
CA GLN A 704 32.85 -11.04 -42.87
C GLN A 704 31.91 -10.39 -43.92
N GLN A 705 31.14 -9.38 -43.42
CA GLN A 705 30.91 -8.02 -43.98
C GLN A 705 30.05 -7.82 -45.27
N ARG A 706 29.35 -6.68 -45.49
CA ARG A 706 28.74 -5.62 -44.63
C ARG A 706 27.84 -4.70 -45.51
N ILE A 707 27.03 -3.83 -44.89
CA ILE A 707 26.45 -2.57 -45.42
C ILE A 707 25.11 -2.64 -46.21
N PHE A 708 24.20 -1.77 -45.74
CA PHE A 708 22.96 -1.20 -46.29
C PHE A 708 22.89 -0.96 -47.81
N CYS A 709 21.68 -1.08 -48.38
CA CYS A 709 20.84 0.11 -48.68
C CYS A 709 19.37 -0.23 -49.01
N SER A 710 18.54 0.81 -49.08
CA SER A 710 17.08 0.77 -49.30
C SER A 710 16.68 0.47 -50.76
N PHE A 711 15.40 0.13 -50.96
CA PHE A 711 14.76 0.10 -52.29
C PHE A 711 13.35 0.69 -52.24
N THR A 712 12.98 1.39 -53.32
CA THR A 712 11.69 2.06 -53.51
C THR A 712 10.82 1.37 -54.58
N GLU A 713 9.50 1.48 -54.39
CA GLU A 713 8.40 1.46 -55.36
C GLU A 713 8.51 0.69 -56.71
N ASN A 714 7.61 -0.30 -56.89
CA ASN A 714 6.73 -0.56 -58.06
C ASN A 714 7.32 -0.67 -59.50
N PRO A 715 6.88 -1.66 -60.34
CA PRO A 715 5.52 -1.57 -60.91
C PRO A 715 4.76 -2.88 -61.34
N VAL A 716 3.43 -2.77 -61.25
CA VAL A 716 2.35 -3.22 -62.18
C VAL A 716 2.28 -4.66 -62.78
N LEU A 717 1.12 -5.28 -62.50
CA LEU A 717 0.42 -6.45 -63.09
C LEU A 717 0.57 -6.78 -64.60
N THR A 718 0.36 -8.07 -64.98
CA THR A 718 -0.92 -8.54 -65.61
C THR A 718 -1.06 -10.06 -65.89
N SER A 719 -2.01 -10.72 -65.18
CA SER A 719 -2.82 -11.89 -65.63
C SER A 719 -2.09 -13.25 -65.92
N CYS A 720 -2.76 -14.42 -66.03
CA CYS A 720 -4.19 -14.70 -66.22
C CYS A 720 -4.68 -16.09 -65.70
N VAL A 721 -5.80 -16.06 -64.95
CA VAL A 721 -6.94 -17.03 -64.88
C VAL A 721 -6.70 -18.56 -64.85
N THR A 722 -7.11 -19.18 -63.72
CA THR A 722 -8.14 -20.25 -63.57
C THR A 722 -8.20 -20.68 -62.09
N SER A 723 -9.30 -21.15 -61.49
CA SER A 723 -10.74 -21.09 -61.81
C SER A 723 -11.51 -21.22 -60.49
N LEU A 724 -12.31 -20.22 -60.08
CA LEU A 724 -13.06 -20.27 -58.82
C LEU A 724 -14.57 -20.52 -59.05
N GLY A 725 -15.12 -21.55 -58.40
CA GLY A 725 -16.54 -21.83 -58.39
C GLY A 725 -17.04 -22.24 -57.01
N ILE A 726 -18.30 -21.89 -56.70
CA ILE A 726 -19.09 -22.40 -55.57
C ILE A 726 -18.61 -22.05 -54.13
N ARG A 727 -18.76 -20.78 -53.73
CA ARG A 727 -19.18 -20.42 -52.34
C ARG A 727 -20.16 -19.23 -52.22
N PHE A 728 -20.64 -18.65 -53.33
CA PHE A 728 -21.54 -17.49 -53.35
C PHE A 728 -22.79 -17.61 -52.45
N HIS A 729 -23.34 -18.82 -52.27
CA HIS A 729 -24.55 -19.01 -51.47
C HIS A 729 -24.41 -18.61 -50.00
N GLN A 730 -23.23 -18.75 -49.38
CA GLN A 730 -23.09 -18.46 -47.94
C GLN A 730 -22.91 -16.96 -47.66
N ILE A 731 -22.26 -16.22 -48.56
CA ILE A 731 -22.12 -14.76 -48.43
C ILE A 731 -23.50 -14.07 -48.52
N ALA A 732 -24.36 -14.53 -49.44
CA ALA A 732 -25.73 -14.00 -49.57
C ALA A 732 -26.60 -14.25 -48.32
N ILE A 733 -26.45 -15.41 -47.67
CA ILE A 733 -27.20 -15.73 -46.44
C ILE A 733 -26.75 -14.84 -45.28
N ILE A 734 -25.44 -14.62 -45.10
CA ILE A 734 -24.90 -13.74 -44.06
C ILE A 734 -25.41 -12.29 -44.23
N ALA A 735 -25.42 -11.79 -45.47
CA ALA A 735 -25.95 -10.46 -45.78
C ALA A 735 -27.45 -10.32 -45.44
N LEU A 736 -28.27 -11.33 -45.77
CA LEU A 736 -29.71 -11.32 -45.46
C LEU A 736 -29.98 -11.37 -43.95
N VAL A 737 -29.22 -12.16 -43.19
CA VAL A 737 -29.33 -12.21 -41.72
C VAL A 737 -28.97 -10.86 -41.08
N ALA A 738 -27.91 -10.20 -41.56
CA ALA A 738 -27.52 -8.87 -41.08
C ALA A 738 -28.60 -7.81 -41.33
N VAL A 739 -29.17 -7.77 -42.53
CA VAL A 739 -30.28 -6.86 -42.88
C VAL A 739 -31.53 -7.15 -42.03
N GLY A 740 -31.85 -8.43 -41.81
CA GLY A 740 -32.95 -8.85 -40.93
C GLY A 740 -32.77 -8.35 -39.49
N GLY A 741 -31.57 -8.46 -38.93
CA GLY A 741 -31.24 -7.96 -37.60
C GLY A 741 -31.41 -6.44 -37.46
N VAL A 742 -30.91 -5.67 -38.43
CA VAL A 742 -31.07 -4.20 -38.45
C VAL A 742 -32.54 -3.78 -38.55
N LEU A 743 -33.34 -4.47 -39.36
CA LEU A 743 -34.78 -4.19 -39.48
C LEU A 743 -35.54 -4.54 -38.19
N LEU A 744 -35.22 -5.66 -37.54
CA LEU A 744 -35.81 -6.04 -36.25
C LEU A 744 -35.46 -5.03 -35.14
N TRP A 745 -34.19 -4.61 -35.05
CA TRP A 745 -33.76 -3.58 -34.09
C TRP A 745 -34.47 -2.24 -34.32
N ARG A 746 -34.59 -1.80 -35.58
CA ARG A 746 -35.30 -0.57 -35.93
C ARG A 746 -36.80 -0.64 -35.59
N ASN A 747 -37.43 -1.80 -35.77
CA ASN A 747 -38.84 -2.00 -35.46
C ASN A 747 -39.10 -2.14 -33.93
N TYR A 748 -38.16 -2.72 -33.19
CA TYR A 748 -38.15 -2.71 -31.72
C TYR A 748 -38.07 -1.27 -31.18
N ARG A 749 -37.12 -0.47 -31.70
CA ARG A 749 -36.93 0.93 -31.30
C ARG A 749 -38.16 1.82 -31.60
N LEU A 750 -38.93 1.50 -32.65
CA LEU A 750 -40.18 2.19 -33.00
C LEU A 750 -41.41 1.73 -32.21
N LYS A 751 -41.38 0.54 -31.57
CA LYS A 751 -42.47 0.08 -30.70
C LYS A 751 -42.41 0.66 -29.28
N ASN A 752 -41.21 0.98 -28.79
CA ASN A 752 -41.00 1.45 -27.41
C ASN A 752 -41.21 2.97 -27.18
N THR A 753 -41.74 3.71 -28.16
CA THR A 753 -41.93 5.18 -28.03
C THR A 753 -43.37 5.62 -27.72
N ASN A 754 -44.32 4.71 -27.57
CA ASN A 754 -45.74 5.02 -27.32
C ASN A 754 -46.28 4.39 -26.02
N THR A 755 -45.81 4.88 -24.85
CA THR A 755 -46.62 5.16 -23.65
C THR A 755 -45.71 5.60 -22.50
N ILE A 756 -45.91 6.82 -22.01
CA ILE A 756 -46.17 7.18 -20.61
C ILE A 756 -46.67 8.63 -20.62
N HIS A 757 -47.88 8.86 -20.14
CA HIS A 757 -48.36 10.20 -19.79
C HIS A 757 -48.02 10.44 -18.32
N PHE A 758 -47.51 11.62 -18.00
CA PHE A 758 -47.60 12.19 -16.66
C PHE A 758 -47.88 13.69 -16.79
N ASP A 759 -49.11 14.07 -16.49
CA ASP A 759 -49.51 15.47 -16.37
C ASP A 759 -49.11 15.98 -14.97
N ASN A 760 -48.40 17.11 -14.91
CA ASN A 760 -48.31 17.92 -13.69
C ASN A 760 -48.14 19.42 -14.08
N PRO A 761 -49.05 20.33 -13.69
CA PRO A 761 -49.16 21.64 -14.34
C PRO A 761 -48.41 22.77 -13.61
N VAL A 762 -47.24 23.15 -14.12
CA VAL A 762 -46.61 24.45 -13.82
C VAL A 762 -46.10 25.08 -15.13
N TYR A 763 -46.12 26.41 -15.22
CA TYR A 763 -45.65 27.22 -16.36
C TYR A 763 -46.48 27.18 -17.66
N GLN A 764 -47.74 27.63 -17.57
CA GLN A 764 -48.35 28.45 -18.64
C GLN A 764 -49.07 29.68 -18.06
N LYS A 765 -48.39 30.83 -18.06
CA LYS A 765 -48.93 32.20 -18.33
C LYS A 765 -47.93 33.30 -17.91
N THR A 766 -47.15 33.79 -18.87
CA THR A 766 -46.36 35.04 -18.75
C THR A 766 -46.24 35.73 -20.11
N THR A 767 -47.38 36.07 -20.73
CA THR A 767 -47.40 36.87 -21.98
C THR A 767 -48.76 37.53 -22.24
N GLU A 768 -49.17 38.46 -21.38
CA GLU A 768 -50.07 39.58 -21.74
C GLU A 768 -50.05 40.67 -20.65
N GLU A 769 -50.53 41.87 -20.99
CA GLU A 769 -50.71 43.04 -20.11
C GLU A 769 -49.46 43.67 -19.46
N GLN A 770 -48.57 44.23 -20.29
CA GLN A 770 -47.98 45.54 -19.96
C GLN A 770 -48.91 46.67 -20.44
N VAL A 771 -49.82 47.17 -19.59
CA VAL A 771 -50.38 48.52 -19.76
C VAL A 771 -50.81 49.15 -18.43
N HIS A 772 -50.66 50.48 -18.36
CA HIS A 772 -51.19 51.43 -17.36
C HIS A 772 -50.79 51.25 -15.87
N ILE A 773 -50.01 52.12 -15.23
CA ILE A 773 -50.09 53.60 -15.00
C ILE A 773 -50.85 53.97 -13.70
N TRP A 774 -50.04 54.25 -12.66
CA TRP A 774 -50.15 55.34 -11.67
C TRP A 774 -51.32 55.47 -10.65
N ARG A 775 -50.92 55.86 -9.42
CA ARG A 775 -51.58 56.70 -8.35
C ARG A 775 -52.16 56.05 -7.07
N ARG A 776 -51.45 56.37 -5.98
CA ARG A 776 -51.90 57.10 -4.75
C ARG A 776 -52.69 56.38 -3.62
N LEU A 777 -52.01 56.38 -2.46
CA LEU A 777 -52.41 56.95 -1.15
C LEU A 777 -53.44 56.23 -0.25
N ASP A 778 -53.14 56.34 1.05
CA ASP A 778 -53.97 56.20 2.26
C ASP A 778 -54.64 54.82 2.52
N GLY A 779 -54.71 54.30 3.75
CA GLY A 779 -54.13 54.72 5.03
C GLY A 779 -54.78 54.00 6.24
N TYR A 780 -54.14 54.03 7.41
CA TYR A 780 -54.67 53.57 8.74
C TYR A 780 -55.05 52.06 8.89
N SER A 781 -55.34 51.52 10.09
CA SER A 781 -54.46 51.31 11.27
C SER A 781 -55.17 50.50 12.39
N TYR A 782 -54.59 49.37 12.85
CA TYR A 782 -54.83 48.71 14.17
C TYR A 782 -56.29 48.25 14.50
N PRO A 783 -56.62 47.59 15.66
CA PRO A 783 -55.78 47.06 16.76
C PRO A 783 -56.02 45.58 17.22
N LYS A 784 -55.03 45.05 17.97
CA LYS A 784 -55.05 44.14 19.14
C LYS A 784 -56.32 43.32 19.51
N ARG A 785 -56.11 42.05 19.96
CA ARG A 785 -56.12 41.69 21.41
C ARG A 785 -55.56 40.29 21.77
N GLN A 786 -55.24 40.10 23.05
CA GLN A 786 -54.77 38.86 23.70
C GLN A 786 -55.78 38.36 24.75
N VAL A 787 -55.82 37.04 25.00
CA VAL A 787 -56.19 36.33 26.26
C VAL A 787 -55.39 34.99 26.27
N VAL A 788 -54.74 34.40 27.29
CA VAL A 788 -54.26 34.73 28.66
C VAL A 788 -54.74 33.72 29.74
N SER A 789 -53.76 33.00 30.32
CA SER A 789 -53.71 32.25 31.60
C SER A 789 -54.71 31.13 31.93
N LEU A 790 -54.20 29.95 32.30
CA LEU A 790 -54.09 29.30 33.65
C LEU A 790 -53.35 27.94 33.43
N HIS A 791 -52.39 27.45 34.23
CA HIS A 791 -52.42 26.89 35.61
C HIS A 791 -53.46 25.74 35.75
N GLU A 792 -53.17 24.60 36.39
CA GLU A 792 -52.23 24.32 37.51
C GLU A 792 -51.73 22.83 37.54
N GLU A 793 -50.71 22.55 38.38
CA GLU A 793 -50.39 21.34 39.22
C GLU A 793 -51.07 19.95 39.03
N ALA A 794 -50.49 18.78 39.42
CA ALA A 794 -49.16 18.38 39.94
C ALA A 794 -48.99 16.82 40.01
N ASP A 795 -47.88 16.37 40.59
CA ASP A 795 -47.54 15.05 41.18
C ASP A 795 -47.13 13.81 40.36
N ASN A 796 -46.06 13.17 40.85
CA ASN A 796 -45.52 11.85 40.48
C ASN A 796 -46.17 10.73 41.30
N PRO A 797 -45.98 9.46 40.88
CA PRO A 797 -45.42 8.50 41.82
C PRO A 797 -44.24 7.67 41.26
N VAL A 798 -43.41 7.19 42.18
CA VAL A 798 -42.24 6.30 41.93
C VAL A 798 -42.60 4.86 42.31
N PHE A 799 -42.17 3.85 41.54
CA PHE A 799 -41.48 2.63 42.04
C PHE A 799 -41.17 1.57 40.95
N ALA A 800 -40.04 0.87 41.15
CA ALA A 800 -39.70 -0.52 40.77
C ALA A 800 -39.67 -0.99 39.28
N GLU A 801 -38.45 -1.36 38.86
CA GLU A 801 -38.04 -2.63 38.21
C GLU A 801 -39.05 -3.47 37.38
N ASN A 802 -38.78 -3.59 36.09
CA ASN A 802 -38.36 -4.85 35.43
C ASN A 802 -37.65 -4.54 34.09
#